data_AF-A0A8T5Q1M3-F1
#
_entry.id   AF-A0A8T5Q1M3-F1
#
_cell.length_a   1.000
_cell.length_b   1.000
_cell.length_c   1.000
_cell.angle_alpha   90.00
_cell.angle_beta   90.00
_cell.angle_gamma   90.00
#
_symmetry.space_group_name_H-M   'P 1'
#
loop_
_entity.id
_entity.type
_entity.pdbx_description
1 polymer ?
#
loop_
_entity_poly.entity_id
_entity_poly.type
_entity_poly.pdbx_seq_one_letter_code
_entity_poly.pdbx_strand_id
1 'polypeptide(L)'
;MKLVVRDMDIATGGILIAVLNEEDARRLDLFSEDRIKIKFRKRETTAIVDIAQTEKAVPKGHIGLFEEVLKKLNVKDGDIVDIDLRPKPSGVFAIKKKLDGIPLKRKEIFEIIKELVEDKLSQVELTYFIGACYTKGMTLDETVNLTKAIVHYGGKLKLNRHPILDKHCLSWDVPVMIRNSGSVKVKSIGEVIDNIFAQCDPADIVYKDGAEFTSKNLNGLCALTYNEAGEVEFKPVSGVFRAPSPRYLYLITLRGNRTIKVTPDHTIFVLKKGKIKNIPACSLKKGDFVIVPSGLKNDKPIKEIELNVKTKKRGKQFKNVIKITPEFIRFLGYYITEGFANYQGVFLNFGSHEKDLIKDAIYCIKKVFKIKPTINYPHKTAVRVTIYSQNLSSILHALKVGKKALEKSIPSFLFDVSDEMKLEFLRTLFKCDGHTRRGYETAYVTVSKKLAIELQYLLSMLGMSSTLSIKNKSQRRFPSGKYMTATAYTIYTQARNLFGGRKKSNVAYINLIPIKECGEIETKSVGWEFRRCLKRQKFMTKEKLLSVMNYIKSEDVKKLLTGHLSVLEVKNIKKIKSDSKYVYDFKIDGFNKFMVGSAPICVHNCSGGVPGNRTSMLIVPIIAAAGYTIPKTSSRSITSPAGTADTMEVLAPVALTLEQMKKIVLKTNGCIVWGGAMELASADDKLIKLRDPLALDPEGMLLASILAKKAAVGATHVLIDIPLGKETKIKTRTRALSLEKKFKLVGKNLGMNIRVMLSDGKEPIGNGIGPILEAKTILWTLMRDPRRPRDLERKAVKMATLLLEMVGEKKAHQKVINILKSGEAYKKMKEIIEAQGGDPNIKPEDLVPGPFKYTYRAPRTGHIANIDCISVRKMARAAGAPKDKDAGMFLYKHEGESVLKDEPIFTLYAHSKEKLRFGLSMFKRLGGIEVR
;
A
#
# COMPACT_ATOMS: atom_id res chain seq x y z
N MET A 1 37.83 -29.53 0.00
CA MET A 1 37.65 -30.81 -0.73
C MET A 1 37.11 -30.53 -2.12
N LYS A 2 37.70 -31.10 -3.16
CA LYS A 2 37.23 -30.93 -4.54
C LYS A 2 36.01 -31.81 -4.82
N LEU A 3 34.98 -31.25 -5.45
CA LEU A 3 33.75 -31.92 -5.87
C LEU A 3 33.35 -31.45 -7.27
N VAL A 4 32.75 -32.35 -8.06
CA VAL A 4 32.21 -32.05 -9.38
C VAL A 4 30.84 -31.39 -9.23
N VAL A 5 30.63 -30.22 -9.83
CA VAL A 5 29.35 -29.53 -9.85
C VAL A 5 28.34 -30.35 -10.62
N ARG A 6 27.17 -30.56 -9.99
CA ARG A 6 25.98 -31.07 -10.64
C ARG A 6 24.91 -29.97 -10.62
N ASP A 7 24.44 -29.57 -11.79
CA ASP A 7 23.34 -28.61 -11.92
C ASP A 7 22.03 -29.26 -11.47
N MET A 8 21.33 -28.63 -10.52
CA MET A 8 20.10 -29.16 -9.96
C MET A 8 18.82 -28.74 -10.73
N ASP A 9 18.89 -27.83 -11.71
CA ASP A 9 17.73 -27.29 -12.46
C ASP A 9 16.64 -26.68 -11.53
N ILE A 10 17.06 -26.16 -10.36
CA ILE A 10 16.18 -25.63 -9.32
C ILE A 10 16.72 -24.29 -8.80
N ALA A 11 15.83 -23.29 -8.72
CA ALA A 11 16.03 -22.03 -8.02
C ALA A 11 15.31 -22.04 -6.66
N THR A 12 15.96 -21.50 -5.64
CA THR A 12 15.50 -21.46 -4.24
C THR A 12 14.69 -20.20 -3.90
N GLY A 13 14.72 -19.19 -4.77
CA GLY A 13 14.13 -17.88 -4.53
C GLY A 13 15.07 -16.85 -3.90
N GLY A 14 16.37 -17.16 -3.80
CA GLY A 14 17.40 -16.25 -3.27
C GLY A 14 18.31 -16.82 -2.18
N ILE A 15 18.10 -18.08 -1.75
CA ILE A 15 18.91 -18.77 -0.75
C ILE A 15 20.02 -19.55 -1.45
N LEU A 16 21.25 -19.44 -0.97
CA LEU A 16 22.36 -20.21 -1.51
C LEU A 16 22.36 -21.58 -0.84
N ILE A 17 21.93 -22.62 -1.57
CA ILE A 17 21.86 -24.01 -1.11
C ILE A 17 22.76 -24.87 -1.99
N ALA A 18 23.46 -25.82 -1.36
CA ALA A 18 24.25 -26.83 -2.03
C ALA A 18 24.02 -28.19 -1.36
N VAL A 19 23.87 -29.24 -2.16
CA VAL A 19 23.54 -30.59 -1.70
C VAL A 19 24.75 -31.50 -1.83
N LEU A 20 25.11 -32.18 -0.76
CA LEU A 20 26.17 -33.20 -0.73
C LEU A 20 25.57 -34.59 -0.75
N ASN A 21 26.29 -35.57 -1.29
CA ASN A 21 25.98 -36.98 -1.07
C ASN A 21 26.13 -37.32 0.43
N GLU A 22 25.28 -38.18 0.98
CA GLU A 22 25.31 -38.52 2.41
C GLU A 22 26.66 -39.07 2.90
N GLU A 23 27.36 -39.88 2.11
CA GLU A 23 28.69 -40.39 2.51
C GLU A 23 29.78 -39.32 2.40
N ASP A 24 29.69 -38.39 1.43
CA ASP A 24 30.59 -37.22 1.36
C ASP A 24 30.33 -36.23 2.51
N ALA A 25 29.08 -36.06 2.92
CA ALA A 25 28.71 -35.23 4.08
C ALA A 25 29.20 -35.86 5.39
N ARG A 26 28.97 -37.17 5.61
CA ARG A 26 29.48 -37.91 6.77
C ARG A 26 31.01 -37.90 6.83
N ARG A 27 31.71 -38.02 5.69
CA ARG A 27 33.18 -37.93 5.60
C ARG A 27 33.73 -36.53 5.95
N LEU A 28 32.90 -35.50 5.88
CA LEU A 28 33.28 -34.10 6.15
C LEU A 28 32.71 -33.56 7.49
N ASP A 29 32.06 -34.41 8.29
CA ASP A 29 31.32 -34.04 9.51
C ASP A 29 30.34 -32.87 9.29
N LEU A 30 29.57 -32.94 8.18
CA LEU A 30 28.60 -31.94 7.77
C LEU A 30 27.16 -32.43 7.94
N PHE A 31 26.34 -31.61 8.60
CA PHE A 31 24.91 -31.84 8.77
C PHE A 31 24.08 -30.94 7.83
N SER A 32 22.78 -31.22 7.67
CA SER A 32 21.86 -30.26 7.04
C SER A 32 21.77 -28.99 7.90
N GLU A 33 21.55 -27.83 7.26
CA GLU A 33 21.61 -26.48 7.85
C GLU A 33 23.01 -25.99 8.31
N ASP A 34 24.06 -26.82 8.23
CA ASP A 34 25.44 -26.32 8.28
C ASP A 34 25.80 -25.53 7.03
N ARG A 35 26.93 -24.84 7.05
CA ARG A 35 27.33 -23.91 5.99
C ARG A 35 28.68 -24.31 5.42
N ILE A 36 28.77 -24.34 4.09
CA ILE A 36 30.02 -24.53 3.37
C ILE A 36 30.35 -23.31 2.52
N LYS A 37 31.64 -22.99 2.48
CA LYS A 37 32.22 -22.08 1.50
C LYS A 37 32.58 -22.89 0.26
N ILE A 38 32.08 -22.46 -0.90
CA ILE A 38 32.31 -23.07 -2.19
C ILE A 38 33.16 -22.10 -3.02
N LYS A 39 34.27 -22.58 -3.60
CA LYS A 39 35.25 -21.80 -4.36
C LYS A 39 35.33 -22.29 -5.80
N PHE A 40 35.36 -21.37 -6.75
CA PHE A 40 35.68 -21.62 -8.15
C PHE A 40 36.63 -20.54 -8.71
N ARG A 41 37.86 -20.93 -9.04
CA ARG A 41 38.91 -20.00 -9.54
C ARG A 41 39.11 -18.82 -8.58
N LYS A 42 38.68 -17.60 -8.97
CA LYS A 42 38.73 -16.36 -8.15
C LYS A 42 37.39 -15.96 -7.52
N ARG A 43 36.36 -16.81 -7.60
CA ARG A 43 35.01 -16.56 -7.06
C ARG A 43 34.73 -17.50 -5.89
N GLU A 44 34.02 -17.01 -4.89
CA GLU A 44 33.61 -17.81 -3.73
C GLU A 44 32.20 -17.39 -3.27
N THR A 45 31.49 -18.32 -2.63
CA THR A 45 30.25 -17.99 -1.92
C THR A 45 30.03 -18.97 -0.75
N THR A 46 29.21 -18.58 0.21
CA THR A 46 28.72 -19.50 1.25
C THR A 46 27.36 -20.05 0.82
N ALA A 47 27.16 -21.35 0.97
CA ALA A 47 25.87 -22.02 0.81
C ALA A 47 25.51 -22.78 2.09
N ILE A 48 24.21 -22.97 2.32
CA ILE A 48 23.67 -23.88 3.32
C ILE A 48 23.73 -25.30 2.73
N VAL A 49 24.15 -26.27 3.54
CA VAL A 49 24.22 -27.69 3.19
C VAL A 49 22.85 -28.32 3.32
N ASP A 50 22.48 -29.11 2.32
CA ASP A 50 21.51 -30.18 2.46
C ASP A 50 22.14 -31.52 2.05
N ILE A 51 21.50 -32.63 2.43
CA ILE A 51 22.07 -33.98 2.28
C ILE A 51 21.20 -34.86 1.39
N ALA A 52 21.77 -35.32 0.27
CA ALA A 52 21.17 -36.30 -0.61
C ALA A 52 21.38 -37.72 -0.07
N GLN A 53 20.32 -38.27 0.53
CA GLN A 53 20.19 -39.67 0.94
C GLN A 53 20.26 -40.70 -0.21
N THR A 54 20.42 -40.25 -1.47
CA THR A 54 20.56 -41.14 -2.63
C THR A 54 21.55 -40.58 -3.66
N GLU A 55 22.41 -41.46 -4.20
CA GLU A 55 23.34 -41.15 -5.29
C GLU A 55 22.63 -40.68 -6.57
N LYS A 56 21.33 -41.02 -6.73
CA LYS A 56 20.48 -40.57 -7.84
C LYS A 56 20.30 -39.05 -7.87
N ALA A 57 20.29 -38.38 -6.71
CA ALA A 57 20.16 -36.93 -6.63
C ALA A 57 21.51 -36.24 -6.80
N VAL A 58 22.50 -36.62 -5.98
CA VAL A 58 23.90 -36.19 -6.07
C VAL A 58 24.80 -37.42 -5.89
N PRO A 59 25.55 -37.85 -6.91
CA PRO A 59 26.49 -38.97 -6.80
C PRO A 59 27.65 -38.65 -5.85
N LYS A 60 28.39 -39.67 -5.44
CA LYS A 60 29.64 -39.50 -4.69
C LYS A 60 30.66 -38.69 -5.49
N GLY A 61 31.45 -37.88 -4.80
CA GLY A 61 32.41 -36.95 -5.42
C GLY A 61 31.76 -35.75 -6.14
N HIS A 62 30.44 -35.57 -6.05
CA HIS A 62 29.71 -34.46 -6.66
C HIS A 62 29.07 -33.53 -5.61
N ILE A 63 28.71 -32.33 -6.04
CA ILE A 63 27.94 -31.35 -5.27
C ILE A 63 26.81 -30.77 -6.12
N GLY A 64 25.58 -30.98 -5.67
CA GLY A 64 24.38 -30.42 -6.29
C GLY A 64 24.27 -28.93 -6.03
N LEU A 65 24.41 -28.09 -7.05
CA LEU A 65 24.30 -26.63 -6.93
C LEU A 65 22.99 -26.11 -7.51
N PHE A 66 22.36 -25.20 -6.77
CA PHE A 66 21.12 -24.53 -7.18
C PHE A 66 21.43 -23.29 -8.03
N GLU A 67 20.45 -22.86 -8.83
CA GLU A 67 20.55 -21.76 -9.79
C GLU A 67 21.12 -20.45 -9.23
N GLU A 68 20.82 -20.11 -7.97
CA GLU A 68 21.41 -18.96 -7.28
C GLU A 68 22.92 -19.11 -7.04
N VAL A 69 23.39 -20.32 -6.71
CA VAL A 69 24.81 -20.61 -6.47
C VAL A 69 25.57 -20.70 -7.79
N LEU A 70 25.00 -21.41 -8.78
CA LEU A 70 25.53 -21.52 -10.15
C LEU A 70 25.76 -20.13 -10.76
N LYS A 71 24.77 -19.24 -10.70
CA LYS A 71 24.89 -17.86 -11.20
C LYS A 71 25.89 -17.01 -10.41
N LYS A 72 25.98 -17.16 -9.09
CA LYS A 72 26.88 -16.36 -8.25
C LYS A 72 28.35 -16.75 -8.44
N LEU A 73 28.64 -18.05 -8.55
CA LEU A 73 29.98 -18.58 -8.87
C LEU A 73 30.31 -18.52 -10.37
N ASN A 74 29.30 -18.47 -11.25
CA ASN A 74 29.43 -18.63 -12.71
C ASN A 74 30.16 -19.93 -13.06
N VAL A 75 29.62 -21.03 -12.55
CA VAL A 75 29.99 -22.43 -12.87
C VAL A 75 28.90 -23.08 -13.68
N LYS A 76 29.22 -24.20 -14.34
CA LYS A 76 28.31 -25.08 -15.06
C LYS A 76 28.32 -26.48 -14.47
N ASP A 77 27.38 -27.32 -14.90
CA ASP A 77 27.46 -28.78 -14.74
C ASP A 77 28.85 -29.30 -15.21
N GLY A 78 29.47 -30.17 -14.42
CA GLY A 78 30.80 -30.73 -14.68
C GLY A 78 32.01 -29.87 -14.26
N ASP A 79 31.84 -28.59 -13.87
CA ASP A 79 32.95 -27.79 -13.32
C ASP A 79 33.43 -28.38 -11.96
N ILE A 80 34.73 -28.30 -11.65
CA ILE A 80 35.26 -28.73 -10.34
C ILE A 80 35.35 -27.54 -9.38
N VAL A 81 34.69 -27.63 -8.23
CA VAL A 81 34.73 -26.64 -7.13
C VAL A 81 35.42 -27.19 -5.89
N ASP A 82 36.00 -26.31 -5.06
CA ASP A 82 36.55 -26.68 -3.74
C ASP A 82 35.61 -26.21 -2.61
N ILE A 83 35.31 -27.11 -1.68
CA ILE A 83 34.45 -26.85 -0.51
C ILE A 83 35.20 -26.89 0.83
N ASP A 84 34.74 -26.08 1.77
CA ASP A 84 35.46 -25.69 2.99
C ASP A 84 34.42 -25.32 4.07
N LEU A 85 34.54 -25.84 5.29
CA LEU A 85 33.48 -25.76 6.32
C LEU A 85 33.38 -24.33 6.91
N ARG A 86 32.16 -23.84 7.17
CA ARG A 86 31.94 -22.51 7.77
C ARG A 86 31.20 -22.61 9.12
N PRO A 87 31.82 -22.17 10.23
CA PRO A 87 31.11 -22.07 11.51
C PRO A 87 29.99 -21.02 11.44
N LYS A 88 29.01 -21.15 12.34
CA LYS A 88 27.83 -20.29 12.41
C LYS A 88 28.23 -18.81 12.61
N PRO A 89 27.55 -17.83 11.97
CA PRO A 89 27.97 -16.43 12.01
C PRO A 89 27.93 -15.85 13.43
N SER A 90 28.98 -15.12 13.78
CA SER A 90 29.14 -14.49 15.09
C SER A 90 28.07 -13.44 15.41
N GLY A 91 27.49 -12.81 14.39
CA GLY A 91 26.35 -11.89 14.53
C GLY A 91 25.09 -12.55 15.06
N VAL A 92 24.90 -13.86 14.92
CA VAL A 92 23.71 -14.57 15.44
C VAL A 92 23.63 -14.50 16.96
N PHE A 93 24.76 -14.65 17.65
CA PHE A 93 24.84 -14.51 19.12
C PHE A 93 24.52 -13.07 19.57
N ALA A 94 24.96 -12.07 18.80
CA ALA A 94 24.60 -10.68 19.02
C ALA A 94 23.11 -10.41 18.79
N ILE A 95 22.50 -11.02 17.77
CA ILE A 95 21.06 -10.90 17.51
C ILE A 95 20.24 -11.49 18.65
N LYS A 96 20.61 -12.68 19.16
CA LYS A 96 20.01 -13.27 20.37
C LYS A 96 20.10 -12.32 21.56
N LYS A 97 21.32 -11.85 21.88
CA LYS A 97 21.56 -10.89 22.96
C LYS A 97 20.68 -9.64 22.88
N LYS A 98 20.40 -9.14 21.67
CA LYS A 98 19.50 -7.99 21.47
C LYS A 98 18.01 -8.35 21.67
N LEU A 99 17.58 -9.56 21.29
CA LEU A 99 16.24 -10.08 21.61
C LEU A 99 16.03 -10.22 23.11
N ASP A 100 17.07 -10.63 23.84
CA ASP A 100 17.07 -10.69 25.32
C ASP A 100 16.96 -9.27 25.95
N GLY A 101 17.11 -8.20 25.14
CA GLY A 101 17.00 -6.81 25.57
C GLY A 101 18.34 -6.16 25.97
N ILE A 102 19.43 -6.93 25.97
CA ILE A 102 20.74 -6.47 26.39
C ILE A 102 21.36 -5.57 25.29
N PRO A 103 21.84 -4.36 25.60
CA PRO A 103 22.45 -3.48 24.62
C PRO A 103 23.67 -4.10 23.92
N LEU A 104 23.79 -3.87 22.61
CA LEU A 104 24.90 -4.40 21.82
C LEU A 104 26.15 -3.52 21.89
N LYS A 105 27.30 -4.19 22.08
CA LYS A 105 28.64 -3.60 22.03
C LYS A 105 29.01 -3.29 20.57
N ARG A 106 29.94 -2.35 20.36
CA ARG A 106 30.37 -1.93 19.02
C ARG A 106 30.81 -3.11 18.13
N LYS A 107 31.58 -4.07 18.65
CA LYS A 107 32.05 -5.25 17.90
C LYS A 107 30.88 -6.09 17.37
N GLU A 108 29.90 -6.34 18.22
CA GLU A 108 28.70 -7.13 17.93
C GLU A 108 27.88 -6.51 16.77
N ILE A 109 27.66 -5.20 16.79
CA ILE A 109 26.93 -4.48 15.72
C ILE A 109 27.74 -4.43 14.42
N PHE A 110 29.05 -4.24 14.51
CA PHE A 110 29.92 -4.25 13.32
C PHE A 110 29.91 -5.62 12.64
N GLU A 111 29.93 -6.71 13.41
CA GLU A 111 29.93 -8.06 12.85
C GLU A 111 28.57 -8.40 12.22
N ILE A 112 27.43 -8.03 12.83
CA ILE A 112 26.11 -8.15 12.20
C ILE A 112 26.07 -7.47 10.83
N ILE A 113 26.58 -6.24 10.71
CA ILE A 113 26.50 -5.50 9.43
C ILE A 113 27.53 -5.98 8.41
N LYS A 114 28.69 -6.47 8.85
CA LYS A 114 29.66 -7.17 7.99
C LYS A 114 29.05 -8.43 7.39
N GLU A 115 28.50 -9.29 8.23
CA GLU A 115 27.88 -10.55 7.82
C GLU A 115 26.61 -10.31 6.98
N LEU A 116 25.86 -9.22 7.23
CA LEU A 116 24.78 -8.76 6.37
C LEU A 116 25.26 -8.35 4.97
N VAL A 117 26.39 -7.65 4.84
CA VAL A 117 26.93 -7.23 3.55
C VAL A 117 27.49 -8.44 2.78
N GLU A 118 28.23 -9.31 3.46
CA GLU A 118 28.87 -10.53 2.93
C GLU A 118 27.88 -11.68 2.61
N ASP A 119 26.55 -11.46 2.71
CA ASP A 119 25.48 -12.47 2.58
C ASP A 119 25.62 -13.66 3.54
N LYS A 120 26.28 -13.47 4.69
CA LYS A 120 26.45 -14.49 5.74
C LYS A 120 25.28 -14.54 6.73
N LEU A 121 24.50 -13.46 6.88
CA LEU A 121 23.23 -13.50 7.62
C LEU A 121 22.04 -13.67 6.67
N SER A 122 21.23 -14.68 6.97
CA SER A 122 19.95 -14.97 6.33
C SER A 122 18.93 -13.87 6.58
N GLN A 123 17.88 -13.83 5.75
CA GLN A 123 16.76 -12.89 5.95
C GLN A 123 16.03 -13.12 7.29
N VAL A 124 16.06 -14.34 7.83
CA VAL A 124 15.47 -14.69 9.13
C VAL A 124 16.26 -14.06 10.27
N GLU A 125 17.58 -14.28 10.32
CA GLU A 125 18.48 -13.68 11.32
C GLU A 125 18.38 -12.13 11.28
N LEU A 126 18.35 -11.54 10.09
CA LEU A 126 18.19 -10.09 9.92
C LEU A 126 16.80 -9.56 10.31
N THR A 127 15.74 -10.35 10.12
CA THR A 127 14.39 -9.98 10.57
C THR A 127 14.29 -9.99 12.09
N TYR A 128 14.90 -10.97 12.75
CA TYR A 128 15.05 -10.98 14.22
C TYR A 128 15.82 -9.75 14.73
N PHE A 129 16.89 -9.33 14.05
CA PHE A 129 17.62 -8.10 14.40
C PHE A 129 16.73 -6.84 14.33
N ILE A 130 15.99 -6.67 13.23
CA ILE A 130 15.06 -5.53 13.05
C ILE A 130 13.95 -5.57 14.10
N GLY A 131 13.36 -6.74 14.36
CA GLY A 131 12.32 -6.94 15.38
C GLY A 131 12.82 -6.63 16.80
N ALA A 132 14.05 -7.03 17.14
CA ALA A 132 14.67 -6.73 18.42
C ALA A 132 14.93 -5.22 18.59
N CYS A 133 15.47 -4.55 17.56
CA CYS A 133 15.68 -3.10 17.57
C CYS A 133 14.37 -2.28 17.53
N TYR A 134 13.25 -2.85 17.05
CA TYR A 134 11.93 -2.23 17.16
C TYR A 134 11.35 -2.38 18.57
N THR A 135 11.34 -3.60 19.11
CA THR A 135 10.64 -3.94 20.37
C THR A 135 11.39 -3.54 21.62
N LYS A 136 12.72 -3.70 21.64
CA LYS A 136 13.61 -3.29 22.75
C LYS A 136 14.18 -1.89 22.54
N GLY A 137 13.79 -1.22 21.45
CA GLY A 137 14.39 0.03 20.99
C GLY A 137 15.88 -0.09 20.65
N MET A 138 16.51 1.07 20.46
CA MET A 138 17.96 1.21 20.33
C MET A 138 18.46 2.30 21.26
N THR A 139 19.57 2.06 21.95
CA THR A 139 20.29 3.13 22.66
C THR A 139 20.92 4.10 21.66
N LEU A 140 21.41 5.25 22.16
CA LEU A 140 22.23 6.17 21.37
C LEU A 140 23.45 5.43 20.78
N ASP A 141 24.18 4.68 21.59
CA ASP A 141 25.41 4.01 21.17
C ASP A 141 25.14 2.89 20.18
N GLU A 142 24.04 2.14 20.32
CA GLU A 142 23.63 1.18 19.31
C GLU A 142 23.31 1.88 17.98
N THR A 143 22.59 3.00 18.03
CA THR A 143 22.25 3.81 16.84
C THR A 143 23.50 4.37 16.16
N VAL A 144 24.43 4.91 16.94
CA VAL A 144 25.73 5.42 16.48
C VAL A 144 26.58 4.30 15.88
N ASN A 145 26.71 3.17 16.55
CA ASN A 145 27.53 2.06 16.08
C ASN A 145 26.91 1.37 14.85
N LEU A 146 25.58 1.26 14.77
CA LEU A 146 24.88 0.82 13.56
C LEU A 146 25.16 1.76 12.39
N THR A 147 25.07 3.08 12.62
CA THR A 147 25.40 4.07 11.58
C THR A 147 26.84 3.93 11.13
N LYS A 148 27.80 3.81 12.06
CA LYS A 148 29.22 3.59 11.77
C LYS A 148 29.47 2.29 11.01
N ALA A 149 28.74 1.22 11.31
CA ALA A 149 28.88 -0.09 10.68
C ALA A 149 28.31 -0.12 9.25
N ILE A 150 27.11 0.44 9.02
CA ILE A 150 26.51 0.60 7.68
C ILE A 150 27.45 1.42 6.78
N VAL A 151 28.07 2.46 7.33
CA VAL A 151 29.09 3.28 6.65
C VAL A 151 30.40 2.53 6.45
N HIS A 152 30.75 1.60 7.35
CA HIS A 152 32.00 0.85 7.28
C HIS A 152 32.01 -0.16 6.13
N TYR A 153 30.92 -0.92 5.99
CA TYR A 153 30.81 -2.04 5.05
C TYR A 153 30.01 -1.71 3.78
N GLY A 154 29.27 -0.61 3.75
CA GLY A 154 28.79 -0.01 2.50
C GLY A 154 29.90 0.73 1.75
N GLY A 155 29.74 0.92 0.44
CA GLY A 155 30.70 1.69 -0.36
C GLY A 155 30.92 3.10 0.20
N LYS A 156 32.19 3.49 0.40
CA LYS A 156 32.58 4.82 0.86
C LYS A 156 33.17 5.65 -0.26
N LEU A 157 32.58 6.83 -0.46
CA LEU A 157 33.16 7.90 -1.26
C LEU A 157 33.91 8.83 -0.30
N LYS A 158 35.25 8.75 -0.28
CA LYS A 158 36.11 9.70 0.48
C LYS A 158 36.05 11.08 -0.18
N LEU A 159 35.08 11.89 0.23
CA LEU A 159 34.98 13.31 -0.09
C LEU A 159 34.68 14.09 1.18
N ASN A 160 35.16 15.31 1.24
CA ASN A 160 34.97 16.14 2.41
C ASN A 160 33.75 17.12 2.12
N ARG A 161 32.43 16.67 2.00
CA ARG A 161 31.06 17.42 2.11
C ARG A 161 29.64 16.65 1.82
N HIS A 162 28.34 17.18 1.85
CA HIS A 162 27.08 16.53 2.52
C HIS A 162 25.56 16.09 1.92
N PRO A 163 24.23 16.56 2.22
CA PRO A 163 22.94 15.68 2.49
C PRO A 163 21.32 16.00 2.17
N ILE A 164 20.27 15.08 1.80
CA ILE A 164 18.76 15.32 1.30
C ILE A 164 17.56 14.13 1.24
N LEU A 165 16.14 14.28 1.07
CA LEU A 165 14.87 13.26 1.09
C LEU A 165 13.33 13.51 0.39
N ASP A 166 12.23 12.58 0.28
CA ASP A 166 10.74 12.65 -0.39
C ASP A 166 9.46 11.58 -0.03
N LYS A 167 8.05 11.68 -0.34
CA LYS A 167 6.77 10.65 -0.36
C LYS A 167 5.16 11.01 -0.82
N HIS A 168 3.96 10.24 -0.63
CA HIS A 168 2.45 10.31 -1.25
C HIS A 168 1.00 9.84 -0.52
N CYS A 169 -0.32 9.69 -1.10
CA CYS A 169 -1.76 9.27 -0.46
C CYS A 169 -3.17 8.77 -1.24
N LEU A 170 -4.41 8.44 -0.61
CA LEU A 170 -5.69 7.54 -1.01
C LEU A 170 -7.24 7.96 -1.42
N SER A 171 -8.46 7.46 -0.90
CA SER A 171 -9.94 7.55 -1.48
C SER A 171 -11.36 7.30 -0.66
N TRP A 172 -12.64 7.73 -1.05
CA TRP A 172 -14.00 7.83 -0.24
C TRP A 172 -15.18 6.77 -0.29
N ASP A 173 -16.14 6.69 -1.26
CA ASP A 173 -17.48 5.95 -1.10
C ASP A 173 -17.40 4.42 -1.08
N VAL A 174 -16.17 3.94 -1.18
CA VAL A 174 -15.80 2.54 -1.18
C VAL A 174 -16.34 1.88 0.10
N PRO A 175 -17.13 0.79 -0.01
CA PRO A 175 -17.52 0.05 1.17
C PRO A 175 -16.31 -0.60 1.84
N VAL A 176 -16.35 -0.65 3.17
CA VAL A 176 -15.37 -1.31 4.02
C VAL A 176 -16.09 -2.11 5.09
N MET A 177 -15.54 -3.26 5.42
CA MET A 177 -16.04 -4.13 6.49
C MET A 177 -15.22 -3.85 7.74
N ILE A 178 -15.91 -3.43 8.80
CA ILE A 178 -15.31 -3.05 10.08
C ILE A 178 -15.98 -3.81 11.21
N ARG A 179 -15.22 -4.11 12.26
CA ARG A 179 -15.74 -4.55 13.56
C ARG A 179 -15.60 -3.38 14.53
N ASN A 180 -16.65 -3.02 15.25
CA ASN A 180 -16.59 -2.00 16.30
C ASN A 180 -17.52 -2.39 17.46
N SER A 181 -17.04 -2.25 18.69
CA SER A 181 -17.73 -2.66 19.93
C SER A 181 -18.34 -4.06 19.82
N GLY A 182 -17.53 -5.05 19.42
CA GLY A 182 -17.96 -6.45 19.25
C GLY A 182 -18.91 -6.74 18.06
N SER A 183 -19.21 -5.76 17.19
CA SER A 183 -20.20 -5.92 16.11
C SER A 183 -19.65 -5.59 14.72
N VAL A 184 -19.75 -6.53 13.78
CA VAL A 184 -19.29 -6.36 12.39
C VAL A 184 -20.33 -5.66 11.52
N LYS A 185 -19.90 -4.67 10.72
CA LYS A 185 -20.77 -3.92 9.80
C LYS A 185 -20.03 -3.59 8.50
N VAL A 186 -20.76 -3.55 7.39
CA VAL A 186 -20.29 -2.93 6.15
C VAL A 186 -20.82 -1.49 6.09
N LYS A 187 -19.93 -0.53 5.87
CA LYS A 187 -20.21 0.92 5.77
C LYS A 187 -19.37 1.56 4.67
N SER A 188 -19.63 2.81 4.28
CA SER A 188 -18.65 3.58 3.49
C SER A 188 -17.42 3.87 4.36
N ILE A 189 -16.20 3.77 3.81
CA ILE A 189 -14.99 4.15 4.54
C ILE A 189 -15.00 5.63 4.91
N GLY A 190 -15.50 6.48 4.01
CA GLY A 190 -15.74 7.89 4.29
C GLY A 190 -16.72 8.11 5.42
N GLU A 191 -17.88 7.45 5.42
CA GLU A 191 -18.85 7.50 6.53
C GLU A 191 -18.23 7.09 7.87
N VAL A 192 -17.40 6.04 7.91
CA VAL A 192 -16.73 5.59 9.15
C VAL A 192 -15.78 6.67 9.68
N ILE A 193 -14.95 7.23 8.81
CA ILE A 193 -13.88 8.14 9.21
C ILE A 193 -14.40 9.58 9.44
N ASP A 194 -15.39 10.02 8.67
CA ASP A 194 -16.06 11.31 8.88
C ASP A 194 -16.73 11.38 10.24
N ASN A 195 -17.36 10.28 10.69
CA ASN A 195 -17.93 10.19 12.04
C ASN A 195 -16.85 10.24 13.15
N ILE A 196 -15.67 9.67 12.93
CA ILE A 196 -14.56 9.74 13.89
C ILE A 196 -14.04 11.16 13.99
N PHE A 197 -13.79 11.83 12.86
CA PHE A 197 -13.36 13.23 12.87
C PHE A 197 -14.42 14.18 13.43
N ALA A 198 -15.72 13.90 13.25
CA ALA A 198 -16.81 14.66 13.87
C ALA A 198 -16.95 14.42 15.39
N GLN A 199 -16.27 13.41 15.93
CA GLN A 199 -16.21 13.11 17.36
C GLN A 199 -14.87 13.49 17.99
N CYS A 200 -13.86 13.92 17.21
CA CYS A 200 -12.57 14.35 17.73
C CYS A 200 -12.55 15.86 18.01
N ASP A 201 -12.01 16.24 19.16
CA ASP A 201 -11.62 17.63 19.42
C ASP A 201 -10.62 18.10 18.35
N PRO A 202 -10.67 19.38 17.91
CA PRO A 202 -9.78 19.90 16.87
C PRO A 202 -8.28 19.73 17.16
N ALA A 203 -7.89 19.63 18.43
CA ALA A 203 -6.51 19.38 18.87
C ALA A 203 -6.04 17.93 18.63
N ASP A 204 -6.95 16.96 18.64
CA ASP A 204 -6.67 15.54 18.36
C ASP A 204 -6.69 15.22 16.85
N ILE A 205 -7.03 16.20 16.01
CA ILE A 205 -6.98 16.11 14.55
C ILE A 205 -5.68 16.75 14.05
N VAL A 206 -4.78 15.92 13.52
CA VAL A 206 -3.47 16.34 13.04
C VAL A 206 -3.52 16.50 11.51
N TYR A 207 -3.26 17.68 10.95
CA TYR A 207 -3.46 17.97 9.51
C TYR A 207 -2.18 17.83 8.65
N LYS A 208 -2.18 17.02 7.57
CA LYS A 208 -1.04 16.64 6.67
C LYS A 208 -1.43 16.52 5.20
N ASP A 209 -0.62 16.99 4.25
CA ASP A 209 -0.87 16.88 2.79
C ASP A 209 -2.36 17.16 2.43
N GLY A 210 -2.88 18.32 2.85
CA GLY A 210 -4.28 18.76 2.66
C GLY A 210 -5.30 17.96 3.47
N ALA A 211 -4.81 16.96 4.20
CA ALA A 211 -5.56 15.91 4.83
C ALA A 211 -5.60 16.05 6.34
N GLU A 212 -6.43 15.21 6.91
CA GLU A 212 -6.76 15.17 8.32
C GLU A 212 -6.40 13.74 8.77
N PHE A 213 -5.69 13.61 9.89
CA PHE A 213 -5.33 12.32 10.48
C PHE A 213 -5.61 12.34 11.97
N THR A 214 -6.23 11.30 12.49
CA THR A 214 -6.33 11.10 13.94
C THR A 214 -6.10 9.63 14.30
N SER A 215 -5.56 9.42 15.50
CA SER A 215 -5.47 8.12 16.18
C SER A 215 -6.36 8.07 17.43
N LYS A 216 -7.34 8.97 17.52
CA LYS A 216 -8.23 9.18 18.66
C LYS A 216 -9.68 8.85 18.26
N ASN A 217 -10.51 8.61 19.27
CA ASN A 217 -11.93 8.24 19.16
C ASN A 217 -12.22 7.10 18.16
N LEU A 218 -11.24 6.19 18.03
CA LEU A 218 -11.34 4.97 17.23
C LEU A 218 -12.22 3.92 17.92
N ASN A 219 -12.42 4.00 19.24
CA ASN A 219 -13.45 3.30 20.02
C ASN A 219 -13.49 1.75 19.87
N GLY A 220 -12.34 1.13 19.55
CA GLY A 220 -12.25 -0.31 19.28
C GLY A 220 -12.55 -0.71 17.82
N LEU A 221 -12.44 0.23 16.88
CA LEU A 221 -12.53 -0.01 15.44
C LEU A 221 -11.41 -0.97 14.98
N CYS A 222 -11.82 -2.09 14.40
CA CYS A 222 -10.96 -2.99 13.64
C CYS A 222 -11.40 -3.00 12.17
N ALA A 223 -10.43 -3.11 11.26
CA ALA A 223 -10.65 -3.25 9.82
C ALA A 223 -10.12 -4.58 9.32
N LEU A 224 -10.64 -5.04 8.17
CA LEU A 224 -10.27 -6.33 7.60
C LEU A 224 -8.92 -6.25 6.85
N THR A 225 -8.03 -7.19 7.16
CA THR A 225 -6.70 -7.34 6.54
C THR A 225 -6.34 -8.83 6.42
N TYR A 226 -5.09 -9.16 6.09
CA TYR A 226 -4.60 -10.54 6.04
C TYR A 226 -3.20 -10.70 6.63
N ASN A 227 -2.91 -11.84 7.27
CA ASN A 227 -1.58 -12.12 7.83
C ASN A 227 -0.60 -12.69 6.79
N GLU A 228 0.56 -13.20 7.22
CA GLU A 228 1.59 -13.72 6.32
C GLU A 228 1.27 -15.08 5.68
N ALA A 229 0.41 -15.88 6.33
CA ALA A 229 -0.10 -17.14 5.79
C ALA A 229 -1.24 -16.94 4.77
N GLY A 230 -1.75 -15.71 4.62
CA GLY A 230 -2.94 -15.42 3.82
C GLY A 230 -4.25 -15.56 4.60
N GLU A 231 -4.20 -15.68 5.92
CA GLU A 231 -5.41 -15.70 6.74
C GLU A 231 -6.06 -14.32 6.82
N VAL A 232 -7.36 -14.26 6.55
CA VAL A 232 -8.15 -13.03 6.49
C VAL A 232 -8.79 -12.79 7.84
N GLU A 233 -8.49 -11.65 8.45
CA GLU A 233 -8.87 -11.36 9.84
C GLU A 233 -9.08 -9.86 10.10
N PHE A 234 -9.75 -9.53 11.21
CA PHE A 234 -9.91 -8.15 11.68
C PHE A 234 -8.74 -7.75 12.59
N LYS A 235 -8.09 -6.62 12.30
CA LYS A 235 -7.05 -6.03 13.17
C LYS A 235 -7.42 -4.60 13.58
N PRO A 236 -7.00 -4.13 14.78
CA PRO A 236 -7.27 -2.77 15.24
C PRO A 236 -6.75 -1.69 14.28
N VAL A 237 -7.60 -0.74 13.95
CA VAL A 237 -7.20 0.50 13.29
C VAL A 237 -6.47 1.35 14.31
N SER A 238 -5.25 1.79 13.99
CA SER A 238 -4.40 2.64 14.82
C SER A 238 -4.37 4.10 14.34
N GLY A 239 -5.10 4.41 13.28
CA GLY A 239 -5.39 5.77 12.85
C GLY A 239 -6.20 5.82 11.56
N VAL A 240 -6.88 6.93 11.36
CA VAL A 240 -7.72 7.20 10.17
C VAL A 240 -7.27 8.48 9.48
N PHE A 241 -7.48 8.54 8.17
CA PHE A 241 -6.98 9.62 7.31
C PHE A 241 -8.06 10.07 6.29
N ARG A 242 -8.17 11.37 6.00
CA ARG A 242 -8.96 11.92 4.86
C ARG A 242 -8.29 13.15 4.22
N ALA A 243 -7.99 13.13 2.91
CA ALA A 243 -7.38 14.23 2.11
C ALA A 243 -8.33 14.78 1.04
N PRO A 244 -7.99 15.84 0.28
CA PRO A 244 -8.86 16.39 -0.76
C PRO A 244 -8.88 15.54 -2.05
N SER A 245 -10.08 15.34 -2.61
CA SER A 245 -10.29 14.42 -3.73
C SER A 245 -9.67 14.93 -5.06
N PRO A 246 -9.03 14.08 -5.89
CA PRO A 246 -8.43 14.40 -7.23
C PRO A 246 -9.36 15.07 -8.29
N ARG A 247 -9.19 14.80 -9.61
CA ARG A 247 -10.28 14.94 -10.63
C ARG A 247 -10.76 13.64 -11.24
N TYR A 248 -9.95 12.60 -11.21
CA TYR A 248 -10.43 11.26 -11.51
C TYR A 248 -10.10 10.29 -10.40
N LEU A 249 -11.01 9.35 -10.20
CA LEU A 249 -10.73 8.09 -9.53
C LEU A 249 -10.71 7.01 -10.61
N TYR A 250 -9.96 5.94 -10.39
CA TYR A 250 -10.06 4.73 -11.19
C TYR A 250 -11.14 3.84 -10.59
N LEU A 251 -12.24 3.66 -11.34
CA LEU A 251 -13.23 2.62 -11.11
C LEU A 251 -12.72 1.33 -11.75
N ILE A 252 -12.09 0.49 -10.95
CA ILE A 252 -11.61 -0.83 -11.36
C ILE A 252 -12.75 -1.83 -11.17
N THR A 253 -13.00 -2.66 -12.18
CA THR A 253 -14.04 -3.68 -12.20
C THR A 253 -13.40 -5.06 -12.39
N LEU A 254 -13.53 -5.92 -11.38
CA LEU A 254 -13.06 -7.31 -11.43
C LEU A 254 -14.17 -8.24 -11.90
N ARG A 255 -13.81 -9.50 -12.19
CA ARG A 255 -14.75 -10.60 -12.45
C ARG A 255 -15.80 -10.68 -11.34
N GLY A 256 -17.06 -10.84 -11.72
CA GLY A 256 -18.20 -10.77 -10.79
C GLY A 256 -18.74 -9.36 -10.53
N ASN A 257 -18.38 -8.38 -11.35
CA ASN A 257 -18.76 -6.98 -11.20
C ASN A 257 -18.38 -6.37 -9.83
N ARG A 258 -17.37 -6.94 -9.16
CA ARG A 258 -16.78 -6.34 -7.96
C ARG A 258 -16.06 -5.06 -8.37
N THR A 259 -16.32 -3.96 -7.68
CA THR A 259 -15.76 -2.65 -8.03
C THR A 259 -15.07 -1.96 -6.88
N ILE A 260 -14.03 -1.21 -7.18
CA ILE A 260 -13.34 -0.31 -6.25
C ILE A 260 -13.04 1.03 -6.95
N LYS A 261 -13.15 2.13 -6.21
CA LYS A 261 -12.79 3.49 -6.65
C LYS A 261 -11.55 3.95 -5.89
N VAL A 262 -10.47 4.30 -6.59
CA VAL A 262 -9.17 4.65 -5.96
C VAL A 262 -8.48 5.85 -6.62
N THR A 263 -7.51 6.47 -5.92
CA THR A 263 -6.56 7.41 -6.55
C THR A 263 -5.68 6.72 -7.59
N PRO A 264 -5.11 7.46 -8.57
CA PRO A 264 -4.22 6.91 -9.59
C PRO A 264 -2.98 6.22 -9.03
N ASP A 265 -2.33 6.88 -8.08
CA ASP A 265 -1.09 6.44 -7.44
C ASP A 265 -1.32 5.42 -6.31
N HIS A 266 -2.55 4.94 -6.10
CA HIS A 266 -2.83 4.02 -5.01
C HIS A 266 -2.39 2.59 -5.32
N THR A 267 -1.72 1.95 -4.37
CA THR A 267 -1.15 0.62 -4.53
C THR A 267 -2.20 -0.47 -4.33
N ILE A 268 -2.32 -1.34 -5.33
CA ILE A 268 -3.18 -2.53 -5.34
C ILE A 268 -2.27 -3.77 -5.43
N PHE A 269 -2.65 -4.83 -4.70
CA PHE A 269 -1.96 -6.11 -4.76
C PHE A 269 -2.43 -6.93 -5.98
N VAL A 270 -1.49 -7.42 -6.78
CA VAL A 270 -1.76 -8.37 -7.88
C VAL A 270 -0.87 -9.61 -7.81
N LEU A 271 -1.36 -10.76 -8.25
CA LEU A 271 -0.53 -11.92 -8.53
C LEU A 271 0.08 -11.78 -9.93
N LYS A 272 1.41 -11.84 -10.06
CA LYS A 272 2.12 -11.92 -11.35
C LYS A 272 3.33 -12.86 -11.29
N LYS A 273 3.34 -13.89 -12.12
CA LYS A 273 4.37 -14.95 -12.21
C LYS A 273 4.78 -15.50 -10.83
N GLY A 274 3.81 -16.00 -10.05
CA GLY A 274 4.08 -16.64 -8.77
C GLY A 274 4.58 -15.71 -7.66
N LYS A 275 4.36 -14.38 -7.76
CA LYS A 275 4.60 -13.44 -6.65
C LYS A 275 3.49 -12.40 -6.56
N ILE A 276 3.09 -12.04 -5.34
CA ILE A 276 2.19 -10.92 -5.06
C ILE A 276 3.00 -9.62 -5.20
N LYS A 277 2.50 -8.66 -5.97
CA LYS A 277 3.20 -7.41 -6.31
C LYS A 277 2.33 -6.20 -6.06
N ASN A 278 2.98 -5.15 -5.54
CA ASN A 278 2.42 -3.83 -5.33
C ASN A 278 2.45 -3.04 -6.64
N ILE A 279 1.28 -2.73 -7.22
CA ILE A 279 1.17 -1.95 -8.47
C ILE A 279 0.22 -0.76 -8.27
N PRO A 280 0.61 0.48 -8.63
CA PRO A 280 -0.30 1.63 -8.63
C PRO A 280 -1.50 1.41 -9.56
N ALA A 281 -2.69 1.86 -9.14
CA ALA A 281 -3.95 1.69 -9.87
C ALA A 281 -3.91 2.21 -11.33
N CYS A 282 -3.14 3.26 -11.60
CA CYS A 282 -2.90 3.79 -12.95
C CYS A 282 -2.06 2.88 -13.86
N SER A 283 -1.34 1.91 -13.30
CA SER A 283 -0.47 0.95 -14.00
C SER A 283 -1.08 -0.46 -14.11
N LEU A 284 -2.25 -0.67 -13.49
CA LEU A 284 -3.03 -1.91 -13.58
C LEU A 284 -3.63 -2.06 -14.99
N LYS A 285 -3.65 -3.28 -15.54
CA LYS A 285 -4.18 -3.57 -16.88
C LYS A 285 -5.37 -4.53 -16.85
N LYS A 286 -6.22 -4.48 -17.87
CA LYS A 286 -7.26 -5.50 -18.12
C LYS A 286 -6.59 -6.86 -18.29
N GLY A 287 -7.06 -7.87 -17.57
CA GLY A 287 -6.45 -9.20 -17.51
C GLY A 287 -5.44 -9.40 -16.38
N ASP A 288 -5.03 -8.35 -15.65
CA ASP A 288 -4.28 -8.51 -14.40
C ASP A 288 -5.13 -9.19 -13.32
N PHE A 289 -4.50 -9.87 -12.36
CA PHE A 289 -5.18 -10.64 -11.31
C PHE A 289 -5.00 -10.00 -9.93
N VAL A 290 -6.04 -9.34 -9.45
CA VAL A 290 -6.04 -8.59 -8.18
C VAL A 290 -6.38 -9.50 -7.00
N ILE A 291 -5.70 -9.32 -5.87
CA ILE A 291 -5.90 -10.12 -4.64
C ILE A 291 -7.21 -9.72 -3.94
N VAL A 292 -8.00 -10.72 -3.54
CA VAL A 292 -9.28 -10.61 -2.81
C VAL A 292 -9.37 -11.70 -1.74
N PRO A 293 -10.21 -11.58 -0.70
CA PRO A 293 -10.46 -12.71 0.19
C PRO A 293 -11.40 -13.74 -0.47
N SER A 294 -11.21 -15.00 -0.10
CA SER A 294 -12.08 -16.14 -0.35
C SER A 294 -12.55 -16.82 0.94
N GLY A 295 -12.48 -16.12 2.08
CA GLY A 295 -12.95 -16.60 3.38
C GLY A 295 -12.67 -15.59 4.50
N LEU A 296 -12.98 -15.98 5.75
CA LEU A 296 -12.74 -15.19 6.95
C LEU A 296 -12.43 -16.12 8.13
N LYS A 297 -11.28 -15.94 8.79
CA LYS A 297 -10.91 -16.70 9.99
C LYS A 297 -11.82 -16.29 11.16
N ASN A 298 -12.56 -17.24 11.72
CA ASN A 298 -13.49 -17.02 12.84
C ASN A 298 -13.29 -18.03 13.97
N ASP A 299 -12.25 -17.83 14.77
CA ASP A 299 -11.81 -18.78 15.82
C ASP A 299 -12.81 -18.95 17.00
N LYS A 300 -13.74 -18.00 17.18
CA LYS A 300 -14.70 -17.98 18.29
C LYS A 300 -16.09 -17.53 17.82
N PRO A 301 -16.84 -18.40 17.11
CA PRO A 301 -18.16 -18.04 16.62
C PRO A 301 -19.14 -17.79 17.76
N ILE A 302 -19.88 -16.68 17.69
CA ILE A 302 -20.90 -16.34 18.69
C ILE A 302 -22.10 -17.30 18.62
N LYS A 303 -22.67 -17.62 19.80
CA LYS A 303 -23.80 -18.57 19.95
C LYS A 303 -25.06 -17.93 20.52
N GLU A 304 -24.96 -16.76 21.14
CA GLU A 304 -26.07 -16.01 21.76
C GLU A 304 -25.85 -14.51 21.50
N ILE A 305 -26.93 -13.71 21.55
CA ILE A 305 -26.91 -12.26 21.36
C ILE A 305 -27.70 -11.55 22.45
N GLU A 306 -27.14 -10.44 22.95
CA GLU A 306 -27.80 -9.55 23.92
C GLU A 306 -28.44 -8.34 23.25
N LEU A 307 -29.65 -7.98 23.68
CA LEU A 307 -30.47 -6.90 23.12
C LEU A 307 -31.02 -5.98 24.21
N ASN A 308 -30.52 -4.75 24.27
CA ASN A 308 -31.04 -3.69 25.14
C ASN A 308 -32.34 -3.10 24.57
N VAL A 309 -33.47 -3.73 24.88
CA VAL A 309 -34.82 -3.29 24.47
C VAL A 309 -35.61 -2.78 25.69
N LYS A 310 -35.90 -1.48 25.75
CA LYS A 310 -36.82 -0.90 26.75
C LYS A 310 -38.27 -1.31 26.43
N THR A 311 -38.78 -2.34 27.10
CA THR A 311 -40.17 -2.78 26.98
C THR A 311 -41.12 -1.88 27.78
N LYS A 312 -42.30 -1.55 27.23
CA LYS A 312 -43.38 -0.92 28.02
C LYS A 312 -44.09 -2.00 28.86
N LYS A 313 -44.53 -1.65 30.08
CA LYS A 313 -45.21 -2.58 31.01
C LYS A 313 -46.57 -3.06 30.46
N ARG A 314 -46.65 -4.32 30.01
CA ARG A 314 -47.62 -5.37 30.43
C ARG A 314 -47.52 -6.57 29.47
N GLY A 315 -47.33 -7.78 30.01
CA GLY A 315 -47.31 -9.04 29.26
C GLY A 315 -45.92 -9.59 28.90
N LYS A 316 -45.58 -10.76 29.47
CA LYS A 316 -44.40 -11.62 29.23
C LYS A 316 -43.10 -10.91 28.81
N GLN A 317 -42.25 -10.68 29.81
CA GLN A 317 -40.87 -10.23 29.67
C GLN A 317 -40.08 -11.21 28.77
N PHE A 318 -39.56 -10.72 27.64
CA PHE A 318 -38.61 -11.48 26.84
C PHE A 318 -37.25 -11.52 27.56
N LYS A 319 -36.52 -12.64 27.46
CA LYS A 319 -35.10 -12.62 27.87
C LYS A 319 -34.34 -11.72 26.91
N ASN A 320 -33.52 -10.82 27.45
CA ASN A 320 -32.66 -9.93 26.64
C ASN A 320 -31.57 -10.71 25.89
N VAL A 321 -31.30 -11.96 26.27
CA VAL A 321 -30.43 -12.91 25.56
C VAL A 321 -31.28 -13.78 24.62
N ILE A 322 -30.96 -13.80 23.32
CA ILE A 322 -31.53 -14.72 22.33
C ILE A 322 -30.44 -15.70 21.88
N LYS A 323 -30.73 -17.01 21.95
CA LYS A 323 -29.85 -18.07 21.43
C LYS A 323 -29.89 -18.12 19.91
N ILE A 324 -28.74 -18.24 19.27
CA ILE A 324 -28.60 -18.32 17.82
C ILE A 324 -28.80 -19.78 17.40
N THR A 325 -30.05 -20.15 17.10
CA THR A 325 -30.40 -21.49 16.61
C THR A 325 -30.73 -21.47 15.11
N PRO A 326 -30.67 -22.61 14.39
CA PRO A 326 -31.06 -22.68 12.98
C PRO A 326 -32.45 -22.09 12.71
N GLU A 327 -33.43 -22.31 13.59
CA GLU A 327 -34.79 -21.80 13.44
C GLU A 327 -34.86 -20.26 13.59
N PHE A 328 -34.04 -19.67 14.45
CA PHE A 328 -33.94 -18.21 14.56
C PHE A 328 -33.30 -17.62 13.30
N ILE A 329 -32.28 -18.28 12.76
CA ILE A 329 -31.64 -17.89 11.50
C ILE A 329 -32.59 -18.02 10.30
N ARG A 330 -33.37 -19.11 10.21
CA ARG A 330 -34.41 -19.27 9.17
C ARG A 330 -35.50 -18.21 9.31
N PHE A 331 -35.97 -17.92 10.51
CA PHE A 331 -36.91 -16.82 10.76
C PHE A 331 -36.38 -15.46 10.28
N LEU A 332 -35.10 -15.15 10.50
CA LEU A 332 -34.49 -13.92 9.98
C LEU A 332 -34.41 -13.91 8.44
N GLY A 333 -34.21 -15.08 7.81
CA GLY A 333 -34.34 -15.25 6.36
C GLY A 333 -35.74 -14.90 5.87
N TYR A 334 -36.78 -15.57 6.39
CA TYR A 334 -38.19 -15.30 6.05
C TYR A 334 -38.61 -13.85 6.33
N TYR A 335 -38.10 -13.23 7.41
CA TYR A 335 -38.37 -11.83 7.70
C TYR A 335 -37.69 -10.88 6.71
N ILE A 336 -36.50 -11.20 6.21
CA ILE A 336 -35.77 -10.33 5.27
C ILE A 336 -36.39 -10.35 3.87
N THR A 337 -36.94 -11.49 3.43
CA THR A 337 -37.65 -11.62 2.14
C THR A 337 -39.12 -11.18 2.26
N GLU A 338 -39.98 -11.99 2.89
CA GLU A 338 -41.44 -11.81 2.89
C GLU A 338 -41.97 -10.83 3.97
N GLY A 339 -41.07 -10.40 4.86
CA GLY A 339 -41.43 -9.75 6.11
C GLY A 339 -41.53 -8.22 6.08
N PHE A 340 -42.46 -7.66 6.84
CA PHE A 340 -42.43 -6.27 7.29
C PHE A 340 -42.87 -6.14 8.76
N ALA A 341 -42.57 -5.00 9.38
CA ALA A 341 -42.93 -4.72 10.78
C ALA A 341 -43.47 -3.29 10.95
N ASN A 342 -44.52 -3.13 11.77
CA ASN A 342 -45.14 -1.85 12.12
C ASN A 342 -45.40 -1.76 13.64
N TYR A 343 -46.28 -0.87 14.08
CA TYR A 343 -46.64 -0.70 15.50
C TYR A 343 -47.60 -1.77 16.07
N GLN A 344 -48.26 -2.54 15.21
CA GLN A 344 -49.18 -3.63 15.57
C GLN A 344 -48.40 -4.97 15.71
N GLY A 345 -47.33 -5.16 14.93
CA GLY A 345 -46.54 -6.38 14.97
C GLY A 345 -45.68 -6.62 13.73
N VAL A 346 -45.48 -7.91 13.44
CA VAL A 346 -44.64 -8.43 12.36
C VAL A 346 -45.49 -9.30 11.43
N PHE A 347 -45.30 -9.17 10.12
CA PHE A 347 -46.13 -9.81 9.10
C PHE A 347 -45.24 -10.39 8.01
N LEU A 348 -45.43 -11.67 7.67
CA LEU A 348 -44.78 -12.35 6.54
C LEU A 348 -45.85 -12.64 5.48
N ASN A 349 -45.57 -12.39 4.19
CA ASN A 349 -46.56 -12.45 3.11
C ASN A 349 -46.08 -13.44 2.04
N PHE A 350 -46.61 -14.67 2.07
CA PHE A 350 -46.26 -15.75 1.15
C PHE A 350 -47.28 -15.88 0.02
N GLY A 351 -46.91 -16.50 -1.10
CA GLY A 351 -47.84 -17.03 -2.08
C GLY A 351 -48.55 -18.28 -1.55
N SER A 352 -49.81 -18.50 -1.91
CA SER A 352 -50.60 -19.66 -1.43
C SER A 352 -50.11 -21.03 -1.91
N HIS A 353 -49.17 -21.06 -2.86
CA HIS A 353 -48.47 -22.26 -3.30
C HIS A 353 -47.28 -22.64 -2.40
N GLU A 354 -46.74 -21.70 -1.60
CA GLU A 354 -45.51 -21.87 -0.80
C GLU A 354 -45.75 -22.60 0.54
N LYS A 355 -46.58 -23.65 0.49
CA LYS A 355 -47.14 -24.33 1.68
C LYS A 355 -46.07 -24.75 2.69
N ASP A 356 -44.90 -25.18 2.25
CA ASP A 356 -43.84 -25.66 3.13
C ASP A 356 -42.98 -24.53 3.73
N LEU A 357 -42.81 -23.40 3.03
CA LEU A 357 -42.21 -22.19 3.61
C LEU A 357 -43.13 -21.62 4.70
N ILE A 358 -44.45 -21.61 4.46
CA ILE A 358 -45.46 -21.19 5.44
C ILE A 358 -45.41 -22.10 6.68
N LYS A 359 -45.34 -23.43 6.52
CA LYS A 359 -45.21 -24.39 7.63
C LYS A 359 -43.94 -24.14 8.46
N ASP A 360 -42.77 -24.05 7.82
CA ASP A 360 -41.50 -23.86 8.52
C ASP A 360 -41.39 -22.48 9.17
N ALA A 361 -41.88 -21.42 8.52
CA ALA A 361 -41.96 -20.10 9.16
C ALA A 361 -42.82 -20.13 10.43
N ILE A 362 -43.99 -20.78 10.40
CA ILE A 362 -44.84 -20.97 11.59
C ILE A 362 -44.14 -21.84 12.65
N TYR A 363 -43.41 -22.89 12.25
CA TYR A 363 -42.60 -23.69 13.16
C TYR A 363 -41.52 -22.85 13.85
N CYS A 364 -40.72 -22.09 13.10
CA CYS A 364 -39.68 -21.23 13.66
C CYS A 364 -40.25 -20.17 14.62
N ILE A 365 -41.38 -19.53 14.28
CA ILE A 365 -42.05 -18.55 15.16
C ILE A 365 -42.46 -19.20 16.50
N LYS A 366 -43.11 -20.38 16.45
CA LYS A 366 -43.51 -21.13 17.64
C LYS A 366 -42.30 -21.63 18.45
N LYS A 367 -41.29 -22.18 17.79
CA LYS A 367 -40.10 -22.79 18.41
C LYS A 367 -39.26 -21.75 19.15
N VAL A 368 -38.94 -20.63 18.48
CA VAL A 368 -38.03 -19.58 18.98
C VAL A 368 -38.75 -18.65 19.95
N PHE A 369 -39.88 -18.04 19.54
CA PHE A 369 -40.50 -16.96 20.31
C PHE A 369 -41.63 -17.40 21.24
N LYS A 370 -42.06 -18.66 21.16
CA LYS A 370 -43.23 -19.21 21.89
C LYS A 370 -44.54 -18.46 21.64
N ILE A 371 -44.67 -17.81 20.47
CA ILE A 371 -45.88 -17.11 20.02
C ILE A 371 -46.61 -17.99 18.99
N LYS A 372 -47.94 -18.08 19.08
CA LYS A 372 -48.80 -18.68 18.04
C LYS A 372 -49.18 -17.58 17.04
N PRO A 373 -48.71 -17.63 15.78
CA PRO A 373 -49.09 -16.63 14.78
C PRO A 373 -50.51 -16.85 14.26
N THR A 374 -51.16 -15.78 13.81
CA THR A 374 -52.45 -15.80 13.10
C THR A 374 -52.20 -15.95 11.59
N ILE A 375 -53.00 -16.75 10.89
CA ILE A 375 -52.93 -16.89 9.43
C ILE A 375 -54.10 -16.13 8.82
N ASN A 376 -53.81 -15.16 7.96
CA ASN A 376 -54.80 -14.33 7.26
C ASN A 376 -54.68 -14.54 5.75
N TYR A 377 -55.79 -14.49 5.01
CA TYR A 377 -55.82 -14.69 3.55
C TYR A 377 -56.22 -13.40 2.82
N PRO A 378 -55.30 -12.43 2.62
CA PRO A 378 -55.62 -11.14 2.01
C PRO A 378 -55.98 -11.21 0.52
N HIS A 379 -55.73 -12.34 -0.15
CA HIS A 379 -56.19 -12.62 -1.51
C HIS A 379 -56.18 -14.15 -1.76
N LYS A 380 -56.93 -14.65 -2.75
CA LYS A 380 -56.97 -16.10 -3.11
C LYS A 380 -55.57 -16.70 -3.39
N THR A 381 -54.61 -15.87 -3.79
CA THR A 381 -53.23 -16.26 -4.13
C THR A 381 -52.18 -15.94 -3.05
N ALA A 382 -52.56 -15.38 -1.89
CA ALA A 382 -51.63 -14.87 -0.88
C ALA A 382 -52.01 -15.26 0.55
N VAL A 383 -51.00 -15.59 1.36
CA VAL A 383 -51.14 -16.02 2.77
C VAL A 383 -50.26 -15.13 3.65
N ARG A 384 -50.87 -14.45 4.62
CA ARG A 384 -50.17 -13.55 5.55
C ARG A 384 -50.08 -14.18 6.94
N VAL A 385 -48.87 -14.62 7.30
CA VAL A 385 -48.55 -15.06 8.67
C VAL A 385 -48.31 -13.81 9.52
N THR A 386 -49.12 -13.63 10.56
CA THR A 386 -49.22 -12.40 11.34
C THR A 386 -48.84 -12.65 12.80
N ILE A 387 -47.98 -11.79 13.36
CA ILE A 387 -47.45 -11.89 14.72
C ILE A 387 -47.70 -10.56 15.43
N TYR A 388 -48.81 -10.47 16.17
CA TYR A 388 -49.18 -9.30 16.96
C TYR A 388 -48.29 -9.16 18.21
N SER A 389 -47.04 -8.69 18.01
CA SER A 389 -46.05 -8.52 19.08
C SER A 389 -45.19 -7.28 18.84
N GLN A 390 -45.43 -6.25 19.64
CA GLN A 390 -44.58 -5.05 19.70
C GLN A 390 -43.17 -5.39 20.21
N ASN A 391 -43.04 -6.39 21.10
CA ASN A 391 -41.74 -6.87 21.57
C ASN A 391 -40.91 -7.48 20.43
N LEU A 392 -41.52 -8.32 19.57
CA LEU A 392 -40.83 -8.88 18.40
C LEU A 392 -40.48 -7.81 17.35
N SER A 393 -41.39 -6.86 17.10
CA SER A 393 -41.09 -5.71 16.24
C SER A 393 -39.93 -4.86 16.80
N SER A 394 -39.81 -4.74 18.12
CA SER A 394 -38.72 -4.02 18.79
C SER A 394 -37.40 -4.79 18.75
N ILE A 395 -37.43 -6.12 18.87
CA ILE A 395 -36.26 -7.00 18.66
C ILE A 395 -35.72 -6.86 17.24
N LEU A 396 -36.57 -6.94 16.21
CA LEU A 396 -36.15 -6.77 14.82
C LEU A 396 -35.63 -5.35 14.53
N HIS A 397 -36.17 -4.34 15.21
CA HIS A 397 -35.63 -2.98 15.16
C HIS A 397 -34.24 -2.87 15.81
N ALA A 398 -34.02 -3.50 16.98
CA ALA A 398 -32.72 -3.56 17.64
C ALA A 398 -31.66 -4.30 16.82
N LEU A 399 -32.06 -5.35 16.10
CA LEU A 399 -31.24 -6.10 15.14
C LEU A 399 -30.96 -5.34 13.83
N LYS A 400 -31.63 -4.20 13.60
CA LYS A 400 -31.45 -3.29 12.44
C LYS A 400 -31.66 -3.96 11.07
N VAL A 401 -32.53 -4.96 11.00
CA VAL A 401 -32.84 -5.72 9.76
C VAL A 401 -33.81 -5.03 8.78
N GLY A 402 -34.22 -3.80 9.07
CA GLY A 402 -35.14 -2.99 8.25
C GLY A 402 -36.62 -3.37 8.41
N LYS A 403 -37.52 -2.38 8.33
CA LYS A 403 -38.98 -2.59 8.39
C LYS A 403 -39.59 -2.78 7.00
N LYS A 404 -39.06 -2.11 5.97
CA LYS A 404 -39.50 -2.18 4.56
C LYS A 404 -38.45 -2.81 3.65
N ALA A 405 -38.84 -3.24 2.45
CA ALA A 405 -37.97 -3.91 1.47
C ALA A 405 -36.69 -3.11 1.11
N LEU A 406 -36.78 -1.78 1.00
CA LEU A 406 -35.62 -0.89 0.72
C LEU A 406 -34.65 -0.77 1.91
N GLU A 407 -35.12 -1.04 3.13
CA GLU A 407 -34.37 -0.90 4.38
C GLU A 407 -33.67 -2.20 4.80
N LYS A 408 -33.96 -3.32 4.12
CA LYS A 408 -33.47 -4.65 4.49
C LYS A 408 -31.95 -4.71 4.53
N SER A 409 -31.42 -5.47 5.48
CA SER A 409 -30.00 -5.55 5.79
C SER A 409 -29.69 -6.85 6.52
N ILE A 410 -28.48 -7.37 6.36
CA ILE A 410 -28.00 -8.52 7.14
C ILE A 410 -27.72 -8.02 8.57
N PRO A 411 -28.32 -8.62 9.62
CA PRO A 411 -28.02 -8.25 11.00
C PRO A 411 -26.55 -8.51 11.32
N SER A 412 -25.89 -7.54 11.95
CA SER A 412 -24.41 -7.50 12.11
C SER A 412 -23.79 -8.78 12.67
N PHE A 413 -24.51 -9.46 13.57
CA PHE A 413 -24.03 -10.66 14.25
C PHE A 413 -23.81 -11.85 13.28
N LEU A 414 -24.49 -11.89 12.13
CA LEU A 414 -24.35 -12.98 11.14
C LEU A 414 -22.98 -13.05 10.46
N PHE A 415 -22.13 -12.02 10.58
CA PHE A 415 -20.75 -12.13 10.12
C PHE A 415 -19.84 -12.86 11.12
N ASP A 416 -20.24 -12.91 12.40
CA ASP A 416 -19.46 -13.46 13.52
C ASP A 416 -19.94 -14.85 14.00
N VAL A 417 -21.04 -15.40 13.46
CA VAL A 417 -21.51 -16.78 13.73
C VAL A 417 -20.67 -17.83 12.99
N SER A 418 -20.89 -19.13 13.28
CA SER A 418 -20.27 -20.22 12.53
C SER A 418 -20.78 -20.30 11.09
N ASP A 419 -20.01 -20.91 10.19
CA ASP A 419 -20.34 -20.90 8.77
C ASP A 419 -21.60 -21.70 8.47
N GLU A 420 -21.93 -22.76 9.22
CA GLU A 420 -23.20 -23.49 9.09
C GLU A 420 -24.42 -22.57 9.28
N MET A 421 -24.34 -21.61 10.22
CA MET A 421 -25.38 -20.62 10.45
C MET A 421 -25.45 -19.59 9.31
N LYS A 422 -24.29 -19.16 8.78
CA LYS A 422 -24.25 -18.30 7.59
C LYS A 422 -24.85 -19.00 6.36
N LEU A 423 -24.59 -20.30 6.21
CA LEU A 423 -25.13 -21.14 5.13
C LEU A 423 -26.64 -21.36 5.30
N GLU A 424 -27.15 -21.61 6.51
CA GLU A 424 -28.59 -21.76 6.77
C GLU A 424 -29.37 -20.46 6.52
N PHE A 425 -28.79 -19.31 6.84
CA PHE A 425 -29.33 -18.00 6.47
C PHE A 425 -29.47 -17.86 4.95
N LEU A 426 -28.39 -18.12 4.22
CA LEU A 426 -28.36 -18.04 2.75
C LEU A 426 -29.31 -19.06 2.10
N ARG A 427 -29.40 -20.29 2.61
CA ARG A 427 -30.38 -21.30 2.17
C ARG A 427 -31.81 -20.78 2.24
N THR A 428 -32.19 -20.16 3.34
CA THR A 428 -33.57 -19.68 3.55
C THR A 428 -33.86 -18.47 2.66
N LEU A 429 -32.94 -17.50 2.62
CA LEU A 429 -33.08 -16.29 1.82
C LEU A 429 -33.13 -16.57 0.30
N PHE A 430 -32.39 -17.57 -0.19
CA PHE A 430 -32.47 -18.04 -1.59
C PHE A 430 -33.56 -19.11 -1.84
N LYS A 431 -34.30 -19.57 -0.83
CA LYS A 431 -35.45 -20.47 -1.00
C LYS A 431 -36.77 -19.73 -1.25
N CYS A 432 -36.87 -18.47 -0.84
CA CYS A 432 -38.07 -17.64 -1.02
C CYS A 432 -37.91 -16.79 -2.30
N ASP A 433 -37.09 -15.74 -2.24
CA ASP A 433 -36.80 -14.78 -3.33
C ASP A 433 -35.84 -15.32 -4.42
N GLY A 434 -35.35 -16.56 -4.30
CA GLY A 434 -34.26 -17.10 -5.13
C GLY A 434 -34.75 -17.96 -6.30
N HIS A 435 -34.39 -17.58 -7.53
CA HIS A 435 -34.75 -18.34 -8.72
C HIS A 435 -33.54 -19.00 -9.41
N THR A 436 -33.71 -20.23 -9.90
CA THR A 436 -32.66 -20.94 -10.65
C THR A 436 -32.58 -20.42 -12.09
N ARG A 437 -31.37 -20.16 -12.57
CA ARG A 437 -31.07 -19.65 -13.91
C ARG A 437 -30.06 -20.57 -14.62
N ARG A 438 -30.35 -20.91 -15.88
CA ARG A 438 -29.52 -21.81 -16.72
C ARG A 438 -29.20 -23.17 -16.07
N GLY A 439 -29.98 -23.59 -15.06
CA GLY A 439 -29.74 -24.80 -14.27
C GLY A 439 -28.51 -24.80 -13.35
N TYR A 440 -27.66 -23.75 -13.35
CA TYR A 440 -26.39 -23.74 -12.61
C TYR A 440 -26.07 -22.46 -11.83
N GLU A 441 -26.90 -21.42 -11.96
CA GLU A 441 -26.70 -20.11 -11.35
C GLU A 441 -27.97 -19.76 -10.57
N THR A 442 -27.88 -19.56 -9.25
CA THR A 442 -29.03 -19.12 -8.44
C THR A 442 -29.02 -17.60 -8.37
N ALA A 443 -30.15 -16.97 -8.61
CA ALA A 443 -30.32 -15.53 -8.64
C ALA A 443 -31.25 -15.09 -7.49
N TYR A 444 -30.76 -14.21 -6.62
CA TYR A 444 -31.57 -13.52 -5.60
C TYR A 444 -31.78 -12.06 -6.04
N VAL A 445 -32.99 -11.53 -5.91
CA VAL A 445 -33.34 -10.16 -6.32
C VAL A 445 -33.76 -9.34 -5.10
N THR A 446 -33.23 -8.13 -4.96
CA THR A 446 -33.66 -7.19 -3.92
C THR A 446 -33.63 -5.75 -4.42
N VAL A 447 -34.42 -4.88 -3.78
CA VAL A 447 -34.35 -3.42 -3.97
C VAL A 447 -33.42 -2.74 -2.95
N SER A 448 -32.98 -3.44 -1.89
CA SER A 448 -32.01 -2.90 -0.94
C SER A 448 -30.59 -3.02 -1.48
N LYS A 449 -30.00 -1.86 -1.83
CA LYS A 449 -28.57 -1.74 -2.15
C LYS A 449 -27.67 -2.24 -1.00
N LYS A 450 -28.11 -2.04 0.25
CA LYS A 450 -27.36 -2.42 1.46
C LYS A 450 -27.29 -3.93 1.58
N LEU A 451 -28.43 -4.61 1.51
CA LEU A 451 -28.52 -6.08 1.51
C LEU A 451 -27.72 -6.68 0.35
N ALA A 452 -27.78 -6.09 -0.85
CA ALA A 452 -27.04 -6.58 -2.01
C ALA A 452 -25.50 -6.54 -1.81
N ILE A 453 -24.97 -5.48 -1.20
CA ILE A 453 -23.54 -5.37 -0.86
C ILE A 453 -23.18 -6.31 0.29
N GLU A 454 -24.00 -6.37 1.35
CA GLU A 454 -23.79 -7.24 2.50
C GLU A 454 -23.80 -8.73 2.10
N LEU A 455 -24.66 -9.13 1.15
CA LEU A 455 -24.65 -10.47 0.55
C LEU A 455 -23.39 -10.71 -0.31
N GLN A 456 -22.88 -9.71 -1.05
CA GLN A 456 -21.60 -9.87 -1.75
C GLN A 456 -20.43 -10.09 -0.77
N TYR A 457 -20.41 -9.38 0.37
CA TYR A 457 -19.44 -9.58 1.43
C TYR A 457 -19.59 -10.95 2.09
N LEU A 458 -20.79 -11.33 2.54
CA LEU A 458 -21.05 -12.61 3.20
C LEU A 458 -20.67 -13.81 2.31
N LEU A 459 -21.05 -13.78 1.02
CA LEU A 459 -20.65 -14.80 0.06
C LEU A 459 -19.13 -14.83 -0.17
N SER A 460 -18.44 -13.68 -0.14
CA SER A 460 -16.97 -13.63 -0.27
C SER A 460 -16.26 -14.28 0.93
N MET A 461 -16.80 -14.10 2.13
CA MET A 461 -16.26 -14.70 3.37
C MET A 461 -16.58 -16.19 3.52
N LEU A 462 -17.29 -16.79 2.56
CA LEU A 462 -17.63 -18.21 2.48
C LEU A 462 -17.04 -18.88 1.22
N GLY A 463 -16.04 -18.26 0.57
CA GLY A 463 -15.45 -18.78 -0.67
C GLY A 463 -16.42 -18.86 -1.85
N MET A 464 -17.55 -18.14 -1.80
CA MET A 464 -18.59 -18.19 -2.83
C MET A 464 -18.46 -17.06 -3.85
N SER A 465 -18.67 -17.42 -5.12
CA SER A 465 -18.64 -16.48 -6.23
C SER A 465 -19.96 -15.78 -6.42
N SER A 466 -19.97 -14.47 -6.15
CA SER A 466 -21.13 -13.57 -6.30
C SER A 466 -20.91 -12.58 -7.45
N THR A 467 -21.87 -12.50 -8.37
CA THR A 467 -21.93 -11.48 -9.43
C THR A 467 -23.12 -10.56 -9.19
N LEU A 468 -22.88 -9.26 -9.01
CA LEU A 468 -23.93 -8.26 -8.89
C LEU A 468 -24.33 -7.73 -10.26
N SER A 469 -25.63 -7.76 -10.57
CA SER A 469 -26.24 -7.01 -11.68
C SER A 469 -27.16 -5.93 -11.12
N ILE A 470 -27.22 -4.80 -11.80
CA ILE A 470 -28.03 -3.63 -11.41
C ILE A 470 -28.94 -3.30 -12.59
N LYS A 471 -30.25 -3.50 -12.42
CA LYS A 471 -31.27 -3.08 -13.39
C LYS A 471 -31.89 -1.77 -12.92
N ASN A 472 -31.49 -0.67 -13.54
CA ASN A 472 -32.14 0.63 -13.36
C ASN A 472 -33.52 0.60 -14.05
N LYS A 473 -34.53 1.22 -13.42
CA LYS A 473 -35.91 1.34 -13.93
C LYS A 473 -36.63 -0.01 -14.16
N SER A 474 -36.74 -0.87 -13.14
CA SER A 474 -37.84 -1.84 -13.14
C SER A 474 -39.15 -1.11 -12.83
N GLN A 475 -40.08 -1.10 -13.79
CA GLN A 475 -41.45 -0.61 -13.59
C GLN A 475 -42.32 -1.74 -13.03
N ARG A 476 -43.07 -1.46 -11.96
CA ARG A 476 -44.16 -2.32 -11.49
C ARG A 476 -45.43 -1.47 -11.40
N ARG A 477 -46.42 -1.79 -12.24
CA ARG A 477 -47.77 -1.18 -12.21
C ARG A 477 -48.53 -1.78 -11.03
N PHE A 478 -49.09 -0.92 -10.18
CA PHE A 478 -49.99 -1.34 -9.11
C PHE A 478 -51.43 -1.41 -9.62
N PRO A 479 -52.33 -2.16 -8.96
CA PRO A 479 -53.77 -2.17 -9.29
C PRO A 479 -54.39 -0.77 -9.29
N SER A 480 -53.88 0.14 -8.45
CA SER A 480 -54.27 1.56 -8.38
C SER A 480 -53.69 2.44 -9.50
N GLY A 481 -53.28 1.85 -10.64
CA GLY A 481 -52.73 2.53 -11.82
C GLY A 481 -51.31 3.10 -11.65
N LYS A 482 -50.88 3.42 -10.43
CA LYS A 482 -49.57 4.03 -10.14
C LYS A 482 -48.41 3.08 -10.50
N TYR A 483 -47.38 3.63 -11.14
CA TYR A 483 -46.13 2.94 -11.42
C TYR A 483 -45.10 3.25 -10.33
N MET A 484 -44.54 2.24 -9.67
CA MET A 484 -43.27 2.41 -8.97
C MET A 484 -42.12 2.08 -9.91
N THR A 485 -41.13 2.96 -9.96
CA THR A 485 -39.86 2.76 -10.65
C THR A 485 -38.78 2.54 -9.61
N ALA A 486 -38.20 1.34 -9.56
CA ALA A 486 -37.13 0.99 -8.62
C ALA A 486 -35.85 0.57 -9.37
N THR A 487 -34.73 0.59 -8.65
CA THR A 487 -33.49 -0.08 -9.08
C THR A 487 -33.45 -1.45 -8.44
N ALA A 488 -33.41 -2.50 -9.25
CA ALA A 488 -33.31 -3.87 -8.79
C ALA A 488 -31.86 -4.35 -8.80
N TYR A 489 -31.42 -4.94 -7.70
CA TYR A 489 -30.12 -5.57 -7.51
C TYR A 489 -30.30 -7.09 -7.59
N THR A 490 -29.66 -7.73 -8.57
CA THR A 490 -29.69 -9.19 -8.70
C THR A 490 -28.32 -9.76 -8.37
N ILE A 491 -28.24 -10.60 -7.35
CA ILE A 491 -27.03 -11.33 -6.95
C ILE A 491 -27.11 -12.74 -7.54
N TYR A 492 -26.24 -13.00 -8.52
CA TYR A 492 -26.05 -14.34 -9.08
C TYR A 492 -24.95 -15.07 -8.30
N THR A 493 -25.21 -16.31 -7.86
CA THR A 493 -24.24 -17.18 -7.19
C THR A 493 -24.18 -18.57 -7.85
N GLN A 494 -23.02 -19.22 -7.74
CA GLN A 494 -22.75 -20.55 -8.34
C GLN A 494 -22.76 -21.69 -7.31
N ALA A 495 -23.21 -21.42 -6.08
CA ALA A 495 -23.13 -22.32 -4.92
C ALA A 495 -24.19 -23.45 -4.91
N ARG A 496 -24.25 -24.25 -5.99
CA ARG A 496 -25.29 -25.28 -6.22
C ARG A 496 -25.46 -26.30 -5.09
N ASN A 497 -24.39 -26.61 -4.35
CA ASN A 497 -24.39 -27.55 -3.22
C ASN A 497 -25.28 -27.09 -2.04
N LEU A 498 -25.59 -25.79 -1.94
CA LEU A 498 -26.48 -25.25 -0.91
C LEU A 498 -27.96 -25.34 -1.29
N PHE A 499 -28.26 -25.54 -2.58
CA PHE A 499 -29.60 -25.38 -3.15
C PHE A 499 -30.08 -26.63 -3.91
N GLY A 500 -29.44 -27.79 -3.72
CA GLY A 500 -29.94 -29.10 -4.18
C GLY A 500 -29.69 -29.47 -5.66
N GLY A 501 -28.73 -28.83 -6.34
CA GLY A 501 -28.47 -29.08 -7.77
C GLY A 501 -27.73 -30.40 -8.09
N ARG A 502 -27.94 -30.95 -9.30
CA ARG A 502 -27.25 -32.17 -9.80
C ARG A 502 -25.71 -32.03 -9.76
N LYS A 503 -25.01 -33.12 -9.36
CA LYS A 503 -23.58 -33.16 -8.98
C LYS A 503 -22.52 -32.69 -10.00
N LYS A 504 -22.81 -32.56 -11.31
CA LYS A 504 -21.79 -32.08 -12.29
C LYS A 504 -21.56 -30.58 -12.11
N SER A 505 -20.48 -30.23 -11.41
CA SER A 505 -20.24 -28.90 -10.81
C SER A 505 -19.67 -27.85 -11.79
N ASN A 506 -20.15 -26.62 -11.64
CA ASN A 506 -19.47 -25.43 -12.16
C ASN A 506 -18.71 -24.81 -10.99
N VAL A 507 -17.38 -24.77 -11.07
CA VAL A 507 -16.53 -24.29 -9.97
C VAL A 507 -16.64 -22.78 -9.83
N ALA A 508 -16.88 -22.32 -8.60
CA ALA A 508 -16.91 -20.92 -8.24
C ALA A 508 -15.62 -20.21 -8.68
N TYR A 509 -15.71 -19.17 -9.51
CA TYR A 509 -14.54 -18.51 -10.09
C TYR A 509 -13.60 -17.80 -9.10
N ILE A 510 -14.05 -17.57 -7.87
CA ILE A 510 -13.21 -17.13 -6.73
C ILE A 510 -12.29 -18.24 -6.22
N ASN A 511 -12.57 -19.50 -6.57
CA ASN A 511 -11.73 -20.66 -6.25
C ASN A 511 -10.97 -21.16 -7.51
N LEU A 512 -10.82 -20.30 -8.53
CA LEU A 512 -10.07 -20.58 -9.75
C LEU A 512 -8.82 -19.70 -9.86
N ILE A 513 -7.63 -20.30 -9.81
CA ILE A 513 -6.35 -19.62 -10.00
C ILE A 513 -5.92 -19.73 -11.48
N PRO A 514 -5.43 -18.64 -12.12
CA PRO A 514 -4.91 -18.68 -13.48
C PRO A 514 -3.55 -19.40 -13.53
N ILE A 515 -3.45 -20.49 -14.28
CA ILE A 515 -2.27 -21.38 -14.27
C ILE A 515 -0.99 -20.63 -14.66
N LYS A 516 -1.09 -19.69 -15.62
CA LYS A 516 0.06 -18.87 -16.08
C LYS A 516 0.64 -17.93 -15.01
N GLU A 517 -0.10 -17.62 -13.94
CA GLU A 517 0.39 -16.78 -12.84
C GLU A 517 0.77 -17.58 -11.60
N CYS A 518 0.64 -18.92 -11.62
CA CYS A 518 1.09 -19.79 -10.53
C CYS A 518 2.63 -19.80 -10.35
N GLY A 519 3.37 -19.29 -11.33
CA GLY A 519 4.83 -19.42 -11.38
C GLY A 519 5.24 -20.80 -11.89
N GLU A 520 6.36 -21.31 -11.39
CA GLU A 520 6.85 -22.65 -11.72
C GLU A 520 6.09 -23.74 -10.95
N ILE A 521 5.65 -24.76 -11.69
CA ILE A 521 5.06 -25.99 -11.18
C ILE A 521 5.87 -27.15 -11.74
N GLU A 522 6.33 -28.05 -10.88
CA GLU A 522 7.20 -29.16 -11.25
C GLU A 522 6.41 -30.26 -11.99
N THR A 523 6.35 -30.17 -13.32
CA THR A 523 5.53 -31.09 -14.12
C THR A 523 6.10 -32.50 -14.26
N LYS A 524 7.35 -32.74 -13.85
CA LYS A 524 8.05 -34.04 -13.97
C LYS A 524 7.50 -35.08 -12.97
N SER A 525 6.98 -34.68 -11.82
CA SER A 525 6.58 -35.58 -10.72
C SER A 525 5.07 -35.68 -10.45
N VAL A 526 4.24 -34.78 -10.99
CA VAL A 526 2.76 -34.87 -10.93
C VAL A 526 2.21 -35.92 -11.93
N GLY A 527 1.07 -36.55 -11.62
CA GLY A 527 0.44 -37.56 -12.50
C GLY A 527 0.04 -37.06 -13.90
N TRP A 528 -0.05 -37.97 -14.88
CA TRP A 528 -0.31 -37.64 -16.29
C TRP A 528 -1.59 -36.81 -16.51
N GLU A 529 -2.69 -37.16 -15.82
CA GLU A 529 -3.94 -36.40 -15.88
C GLU A 529 -3.76 -34.93 -15.48
N PHE A 530 -2.91 -34.68 -14.49
CA PHE A 530 -2.63 -33.34 -14.02
C PHE A 530 -1.77 -32.55 -15.02
N ARG A 531 -0.72 -33.17 -15.60
CA ARG A 531 0.05 -32.57 -16.71
C ARG A 531 -0.85 -32.22 -17.90
N ARG A 532 -1.80 -33.11 -18.24
CA ARG A 532 -2.84 -32.91 -19.26
C ARG A 532 -3.77 -31.74 -18.92
N CYS A 533 -4.14 -31.55 -17.65
CA CYS A 533 -4.91 -30.39 -17.21
C CYS A 533 -4.10 -29.08 -17.31
N LEU A 534 -2.86 -29.05 -16.83
CA LEU A 534 -1.96 -27.88 -16.92
C LEU A 534 -1.79 -27.39 -18.37
N LYS A 535 -1.61 -28.32 -19.33
CA LYS A 535 -1.46 -27.97 -20.76
C LYS A 535 -2.77 -27.49 -21.41
N ARG A 536 -3.94 -27.99 -20.99
CA ARG A 536 -5.23 -27.72 -21.65
C ARG A 536 -6.09 -26.63 -21.00
N GLN A 537 -5.85 -26.24 -19.75
CA GLN A 537 -6.72 -25.33 -19.00
C GLN A 537 -6.08 -23.95 -18.81
N LYS A 538 -6.88 -22.88 -18.86
CA LYS A 538 -6.43 -21.51 -18.53
C LYS A 538 -6.46 -21.24 -17.02
N PHE A 539 -7.33 -21.95 -16.30
CA PHE A 539 -7.60 -21.80 -14.87
C PHE A 539 -7.73 -23.19 -14.23
N MET A 540 -7.35 -23.31 -12.97
CA MET A 540 -7.49 -24.54 -12.19
C MET A 540 -8.09 -24.25 -10.82
N THR A 541 -8.76 -25.25 -10.22
CA THR A 541 -9.40 -25.08 -8.90
C THR A 541 -8.35 -25.01 -7.79
N LYS A 542 -8.67 -24.30 -6.69
CA LYS A 542 -7.86 -24.33 -5.46
C LYS A 542 -7.60 -25.77 -5.03
N GLU A 543 -8.64 -26.60 -4.94
CA GLU A 543 -8.55 -28.01 -4.50
C GLU A 543 -7.57 -28.82 -5.35
N LYS A 544 -7.62 -28.67 -6.69
CA LYS A 544 -6.72 -29.39 -7.60
C LYS A 544 -5.27 -28.90 -7.52
N LEU A 545 -5.06 -27.61 -7.25
CA LEU A 545 -3.74 -27.06 -6.98
C LEU A 545 -3.23 -27.43 -5.58
N LEU A 546 -4.13 -27.62 -4.61
CA LEU A 546 -3.81 -28.09 -3.26
C LEU A 546 -3.31 -29.55 -3.30
N SER A 547 -3.97 -30.42 -4.08
CA SER A 547 -3.51 -31.81 -4.32
C SER A 547 -2.17 -31.94 -5.05
N VAL A 548 -1.57 -30.82 -5.49
CA VAL A 548 -0.20 -30.78 -6.04
C VAL A 548 0.67 -29.70 -5.38
N MET A 549 0.28 -29.19 -4.21
CA MET A 549 0.87 -27.99 -3.60
C MET A 549 2.39 -28.11 -3.39
N ASN A 550 2.87 -29.31 -3.08
CA ASN A 550 4.28 -29.62 -2.88
C ASN A 550 5.12 -29.37 -4.16
N TYR A 551 4.51 -29.49 -5.34
CA TYR A 551 5.14 -29.27 -6.64
C TYR A 551 5.05 -27.82 -7.14
N ILE A 552 4.46 -26.90 -6.37
CA ILE A 552 4.34 -25.47 -6.72
C ILE A 552 5.48 -24.71 -6.02
N LYS A 553 6.45 -24.16 -6.78
CA LYS A 553 7.61 -23.44 -6.19
C LYS A 553 7.24 -22.08 -5.55
N SER A 554 6.05 -21.55 -5.81
CA SER A 554 5.64 -20.21 -5.36
C SER A 554 4.96 -20.23 -3.99
N GLU A 555 5.64 -19.71 -2.97
CA GLU A 555 5.06 -19.47 -1.63
C GLU A 555 3.86 -18.52 -1.65
N ASP A 556 3.87 -17.49 -2.48
CA ASP A 556 2.74 -16.57 -2.60
C ASP A 556 1.51 -17.24 -3.23
N VAL A 557 1.70 -18.29 -4.03
CA VAL A 557 0.61 -19.12 -4.55
C VAL A 557 0.20 -20.17 -3.51
N LYS A 558 1.11 -20.75 -2.73
CA LYS A 558 0.75 -21.61 -1.59
C LYS A 558 -0.16 -20.85 -0.60
N LYS A 559 0.17 -19.61 -0.22
CA LYS A 559 -0.69 -18.72 0.60
C LYS A 559 -2.08 -18.46 -0.01
N LEU A 560 -2.19 -18.43 -1.35
CA LEU A 560 -3.46 -18.31 -2.07
C LEU A 560 -4.23 -19.65 -2.15
N LEU A 561 -3.62 -20.78 -1.81
CA LEU A 561 -4.25 -22.10 -1.80
C LEU A 561 -4.67 -22.52 -0.39
N THR A 562 -3.76 -22.41 0.58
CA THR A 562 -4.01 -22.75 1.99
C THR A 562 -4.81 -21.67 2.71
N GLY A 563 -4.46 -20.40 2.49
CA GLY A 563 -5.07 -19.26 3.17
C GLY A 563 -6.38 -18.79 2.56
N HIS A 564 -7.08 -17.97 3.33
CA HIS A 564 -8.34 -17.34 2.96
C HIS A 564 -8.26 -16.23 1.88
N LEU A 565 -7.19 -16.17 1.07
CA LEU A 565 -7.03 -15.28 -0.08
C LEU A 565 -7.26 -15.98 -1.42
N SER A 566 -7.63 -15.23 -2.45
CA SER A 566 -7.66 -15.67 -3.85
C SER A 566 -7.46 -14.48 -4.81
N VAL A 567 -7.63 -14.71 -6.11
CA VAL A 567 -7.43 -13.69 -7.16
C VAL A 567 -8.65 -13.52 -8.06
N LEU A 568 -8.87 -12.31 -8.56
CA LEU A 568 -9.89 -12.04 -9.58
C LEU A 568 -9.35 -11.17 -10.72
N GLU A 569 -9.69 -11.59 -11.94
CA GLU A 569 -9.30 -10.94 -13.19
C GLU A 569 -9.92 -9.54 -13.31
N VAL A 570 -9.11 -8.53 -13.62
CA VAL A 570 -9.56 -7.17 -13.97
C VAL A 570 -10.26 -7.22 -15.33
N LYS A 571 -11.58 -7.03 -15.34
CA LYS A 571 -12.40 -7.05 -16.57
C LYS A 571 -12.49 -5.70 -17.26
N ASN A 572 -12.48 -4.61 -16.48
CA ASN A 572 -12.64 -3.25 -16.97
C ASN A 572 -11.97 -2.25 -16.00
N ILE A 573 -11.43 -1.16 -16.53
CA ILE A 573 -10.89 -0.04 -15.77
C ILE A 573 -11.47 1.23 -16.38
N LYS A 574 -12.20 2.04 -15.60
CA LYS A 574 -12.81 3.30 -16.07
C LYS A 574 -12.32 4.49 -15.25
N LYS A 575 -11.89 5.55 -15.94
CA LYS A 575 -11.63 6.86 -15.36
C LYS A 575 -12.99 7.53 -15.05
N ILE A 576 -13.28 7.82 -13.78
CA ILE A 576 -14.54 8.47 -13.36
C ILE A 576 -14.29 9.81 -12.66
N LYS A 577 -15.24 10.75 -12.72
CA LYS A 577 -15.30 11.90 -11.80
C LYS A 577 -15.54 11.38 -10.36
N SER A 578 -15.23 12.17 -9.33
CA SER A 578 -15.60 11.87 -7.94
C SER A 578 -16.83 12.66 -7.59
N ASP A 579 -17.63 11.97 -6.80
CA ASP A 579 -18.83 12.32 -6.09
C ASP A 579 -18.51 12.82 -4.67
N SER A 580 -17.33 12.50 -4.12
CA SER A 580 -16.88 12.91 -2.79
C SER A 580 -15.91 14.10 -2.75
N LYS A 581 -16.05 14.92 -1.69
CA LYS A 581 -15.16 16.00 -1.23
C LYS A 581 -13.74 15.48 -0.92
N TYR A 582 -13.65 14.40 -0.17
CA TYR A 582 -12.40 13.90 0.41
C TYR A 582 -12.01 12.51 -0.13
N VAL A 583 -10.89 11.99 0.34
CA VAL A 583 -10.29 10.71 -0.03
C VAL A 583 -9.52 10.10 1.15
N TYR A 584 -9.84 8.87 1.54
CA TYR A 584 -9.63 8.32 2.88
C TYR A 584 -8.63 7.19 2.88
N ASP A 585 -7.96 6.94 4.01
CA ASP A 585 -7.03 5.82 4.18
C ASP A 585 -7.11 5.30 5.63
N PHE A 586 -6.70 4.05 5.84
CA PHE A 586 -6.57 3.46 7.18
C PHE A 586 -5.10 3.24 7.54
N LYS A 587 -4.77 3.36 8.82
CA LYS A 587 -3.53 2.87 9.42
C LYS A 587 -3.88 1.71 10.36
N ILE A 588 -3.21 0.58 10.18
CA ILE A 588 -3.34 -0.62 11.00
C ILE A 588 -1.92 -0.99 11.43
N ASP A 589 -1.66 -1.14 12.72
CA ASP A 589 -0.27 -1.39 13.20
C ASP A 589 0.16 -2.82 12.91
N GLY A 590 1.35 -2.96 12.31
CA GLY A 590 1.83 -4.21 11.70
C GLY A 590 1.27 -4.51 10.30
N PHE A 591 0.34 -3.71 9.76
CA PHE A 591 -0.32 -3.99 8.48
C PHE A 591 -0.39 -2.76 7.58
N ASN A 592 0.54 -2.67 6.61
CA ASN A 592 0.50 -1.70 5.50
C ASN A 592 -0.64 -1.96 4.49
N LYS A 593 -1.66 -2.75 4.85
CA LYS A 593 -2.68 -3.29 3.93
C LYS A 593 -4.04 -3.53 4.61
N PHE A 594 -5.12 -3.36 3.86
CA PHE A 594 -6.51 -3.60 4.30
C PHE A 594 -7.44 -3.94 3.12
N MET A 595 -8.72 -4.20 3.37
CA MET A 595 -9.68 -4.65 2.34
C MET A 595 -10.93 -3.77 2.19
N VAL A 596 -11.22 -3.34 0.96
CA VAL A 596 -12.35 -2.44 0.61
C VAL A 596 -12.93 -2.76 -0.77
N GLY A 597 -14.15 -2.31 -1.07
CA GLY A 597 -14.79 -2.41 -2.39
C GLY A 597 -16.29 -2.71 -2.33
N SER A 598 -16.99 -2.79 -3.46
CA SER A 598 -18.39 -3.29 -3.48
C SER A 598 -18.50 -4.74 -3.01
N ALA A 599 -17.39 -5.46 -3.14
CA ALA A 599 -16.99 -6.64 -2.42
C ALA A 599 -15.48 -6.46 -2.11
N PRO A 600 -14.93 -7.11 -1.07
CA PRO A 600 -13.59 -6.80 -0.56
C PRO A 600 -12.47 -7.10 -1.58
N ILE A 601 -11.51 -6.18 -1.66
CA ILE A 601 -10.31 -6.18 -2.51
C ILE A 601 -9.13 -5.63 -1.69
N CYS A 602 -7.94 -6.23 -1.81
CA CYS A 602 -6.76 -5.86 -1.01
C CYS A 602 -6.05 -4.60 -1.54
N VAL A 603 -5.73 -3.65 -0.65
CA VAL A 603 -5.15 -2.33 -0.95
C VAL A 603 -4.12 -1.88 0.10
N HIS A 604 -3.26 -0.89 -0.20
CA HIS A 604 -2.05 -0.56 0.59
C HIS A 604 -1.84 0.94 0.92
N ASN A 605 -1.64 1.24 2.20
CA ASN A 605 -1.55 2.57 2.84
C ASN A 605 -0.49 3.52 2.22
N CYS A 606 -0.57 4.84 2.48
CA CYS A 606 0.40 5.84 2.01
C CYS A 606 0.78 6.96 3.02
N SER A 607 1.79 7.80 2.69
CA SER A 607 2.21 8.98 3.49
C SER A 607 3.06 10.01 2.68
N GLY A 608 2.75 11.32 2.75
CA GLY A 608 3.07 12.40 1.78
C GLY A 608 4.43 13.15 1.73
N GLY A 609 4.49 14.29 1.01
CA GLY A 609 5.71 15.08 0.65
C GLY A 609 5.55 16.25 -0.36
N VAL A 610 6.39 17.31 -0.24
CA VAL A 610 6.20 18.67 -0.84
C VAL A 610 6.70 18.81 -2.30
N PRO A 611 6.06 19.62 -3.19
CA PRO A 611 6.50 19.89 -4.58
C PRO A 611 7.49 21.07 -4.68
N GLY A 612 8.14 21.22 -5.84
CA GLY A 612 8.96 22.40 -6.21
C GLY A 612 10.30 22.57 -5.45
N ASN A 613 10.42 22.05 -4.23
CA ASN A 613 11.58 22.19 -3.34
C ASN A 613 12.88 21.58 -3.95
N ARG A 614 13.57 22.35 -4.80
CA ARG A 614 14.85 22.01 -5.46
C ARG A 614 16.01 22.91 -5.05
N THR A 615 15.90 23.57 -3.89
CA THR A 615 16.94 24.41 -3.26
C THR A 615 18.34 23.81 -3.36
N SER A 616 18.44 22.49 -3.25
CA SER A 616 19.64 21.68 -3.50
C SER A 616 20.46 22.06 -4.75
N MET A 617 19.82 22.37 -5.88
CA MET A 617 20.52 22.73 -7.13
C MET A 617 21.03 24.17 -7.14
N LEU A 618 20.61 25.00 -6.19
CA LEU A 618 21.17 26.34 -5.94
C LEU A 618 22.24 26.28 -4.85
N ILE A 619 22.02 25.48 -3.79
CA ILE A 619 22.97 25.34 -2.68
C ILE A 619 24.28 24.71 -3.15
N VAL A 620 24.24 23.68 -4.00
CA VAL A 620 25.44 23.01 -4.53
C VAL A 620 26.42 23.99 -5.19
N PRO A 621 26.05 24.76 -6.23
CA PRO A 621 26.98 25.69 -6.86
C PRO A 621 27.37 26.88 -5.96
N ILE A 622 26.50 27.38 -5.09
CA ILE A 622 26.85 28.46 -4.15
C ILE A 622 27.97 28.01 -3.18
N ILE A 623 27.82 26.82 -2.58
CA ILE A 623 28.78 26.28 -1.63
C ILE A 623 30.09 25.90 -2.34
N ALA A 624 30.00 25.29 -3.53
CA ALA A 624 31.16 25.00 -4.38
C ALA A 624 31.91 26.26 -4.85
N ALA A 625 31.20 27.36 -5.15
CA ALA A 625 31.79 28.64 -5.49
C ALA A 625 32.46 29.31 -4.28
N ALA A 626 31.92 29.12 -3.06
CA ALA A 626 32.52 29.59 -1.82
C ALA A 626 33.83 28.85 -1.43
N GLY A 627 34.32 27.90 -2.24
CA GLY A 627 35.49 27.08 -1.96
C GLY A 627 35.19 25.81 -1.16
N TYR A 628 33.92 25.53 -0.87
CA TYR A 628 33.49 24.39 -0.06
C TYR A 628 32.91 23.29 -0.94
N THR A 629 33.52 22.11 -0.87
CA THR A 629 33.04 20.90 -1.56
C THR A 629 31.56 20.59 -1.20
N ILE A 630 30.78 19.89 -2.03
CA ILE A 630 29.39 19.50 -1.72
C ILE A 630 28.86 18.37 -2.66
N PRO A 631 29.26 17.11 -2.44
CA PRO A 631 28.79 15.94 -3.20
C PRO A 631 27.31 15.61 -2.94
N LYS A 632 26.40 16.14 -3.77
CA LYS A 632 24.97 15.83 -3.65
C LYS A 632 24.62 14.48 -4.32
N THR A 633 24.34 13.48 -3.49
CA THR A 633 23.51 12.32 -3.89
C THR A 633 22.02 12.61 -3.75
N SER A 634 21.24 12.08 -4.68
CA SER A 634 19.79 12.28 -4.82
C SER A 634 19.08 10.96 -5.11
N SER A 635 17.83 10.80 -4.70
CA SER A 635 16.92 9.81 -5.29
C SER A 635 16.17 10.44 -6.46
N ARG A 636 15.74 9.61 -7.44
CA ARG A 636 14.63 9.97 -8.32
C ARG A 636 13.33 10.06 -7.53
N SER A 637 12.34 10.78 -8.03
CA SER A 637 11.04 10.82 -7.37
C SER A 637 10.12 9.67 -7.78
N ILE A 638 9.61 8.98 -6.76
CA ILE A 638 8.48 8.06 -6.89
C ILE A 638 7.15 8.86 -6.85
N THR A 639 7.12 10.02 -6.19
CA THR A 639 5.91 10.59 -5.58
C THR A 639 5.69 12.10 -5.78
N SER A 640 6.74 12.91 -5.79
CA SER A 640 6.74 14.31 -6.22
C SER A 640 6.65 14.38 -7.78
N PRO A 641 6.46 15.56 -8.41
CA PRO A 641 6.48 15.68 -9.87
C PRO A 641 7.87 15.54 -10.47
N ALA A 642 8.92 15.74 -9.68
CA ALA A 642 10.32 15.47 -9.98
C ALA A 642 11.10 15.24 -8.69
N GLY A 643 12.25 14.58 -8.77
CA GLY A 643 13.27 14.56 -7.72
C GLY A 643 14.50 15.29 -8.21
N THR A 644 15.41 15.70 -7.32
CA THR A 644 16.61 16.46 -7.74
C THR A 644 17.49 15.70 -8.75
N ALA A 645 17.45 14.36 -8.76
CA ALA A 645 18.06 13.56 -9.82
C ALA A 645 17.37 13.78 -11.17
N ASP A 646 16.03 13.74 -11.22
CA ASP A 646 15.26 13.89 -12.46
C ASP A 646 15.37 15.33 -13.02
N THR A 647 15.43 16.33 -12.13
CA THR A 647 15.66 17.75 -12.49
C THR A 647 17.08 17.99 -13.03
N MET A 648 18.12 17.42 -12.41
CA MET A 648 19.49 17.56 -12.90
C MET A 648 19.71 16.79 -14.21
N GLU A 649 19.01 15.68 -14.43
CA GLU A 649 19.03 14.92 -15.69
C GLU A 649 18.35 15.63 -16.88
N VAL A 650 17.99 16.90 -16.71
CA VAL A 650 17.70 17.83 -17.82
C VAL A 650 18.97 18.54 -18.29
N LEU A 651 19.94 18.75 -17.40
CA LEU A 651 21.15 19.55 -17.63
C LEU A 651 22.40 18.68 -17.87
N ALA A 652 22.55 17.58 -17.12
CA ALA A 652 23.69 16.66 -17.26
C ALA A 652 23.33 15.22 -16.81
N PRO A 653 24.06 14.20 -17.28
CA PRO A 653 23.97 12.83 -16.77
C PRO A 653 24.08 12.75 -15.23
N VAL A 654 23.19 11.95 -14.61
CA VAL A 654 23.14 11.76 -13.15
C VAL A 654 23.48 10.34 -12.69
N ALA A 655 23.51 9.36 -13.59
CA ALA A 655 23.88 7.99 -13.29
C ALA A 655 25.38 7.80 -13.56
N LEU A 656 26.20 8.01 -12.53
CA LEU A 656 27.67 8.03 -12.61
C LEU A 656 28.28 7.04 -11.60
N THR A 657 29.48 6.54 -11.90
CA THR A 657 30.24 5.67 -10.98
C THR A 657 30.83 6.47 -9.82
N LEU A 658 31.24 5.77 -8.74
CA LEU A 658 31.92 6.39 -7.60
C LEU A 658 33.23 7.10 -8.01
N GLU A 659 33.96 6.57 -8.98
CA GLU A 659 35.18 7.20 -9.50
C GLU A 659 34.89 8.46 -10.33
N GLN A 660 33.89 8.42 -11.21
CA GLN A 660 33.44 9.59 -11.97
C GLN A 660 33.00 10.69 -11.00
N MET A 661 32.13 10.39 -10.04
CA MET A 661 31.69 11.33 -9.02
C MET A 661 32.87 11.91 -8.22
N LYS A 662 33.86 11.08 -7.84
CA LYS A 662 35.06 11.55 -7.15
C LYS A 662 35.88 12.53 -8.01
N LYS A 663 36.14 12.20 -9.29
CA LYS A 663 36.87 13.08 -10.23
C LYS A 663 36.15 14.43 -10.41
N ILE A 664 34.83 14.39 -10.58
CA ILE A 664 33.99 15.58 -10.78
C ILE A 664 34.01 16.51 -9.57
N VAL A 665 33.84 15.95 -8.37
CA VAL A 665 33.82 16.74 -7.14
C VAL A 665 35.22 17.28 -6.78
N LEU A 666 36.30 16.56 -7.14
CA LEU A 666 37.67 17.09 -7.03
C LEU A 666 37.92 18.24 -8.02
N LYS A 667 37.42 18.18 -9.27
CA LYS A 667 37.56 19.27 -10.25
C LYS A 667 36.75 20.52 -9.87
N THR A 668 35.51 20.35 -9.41
CA THR A 668 34.50 21.43 -9.39
C THR A 668 34.00 21.81 -7.99
N ASN A 669 34.46 21.12 -6.95
CA ASN A 669 33.85 21.14 -5.61
C ASN A 669 32.37 20.67 -5.53
N GLY A 670 31.69 20.31 -6.61
CA GLY A 670 30.28 19.90 -6.55
C GLY A 670 29.91 18.74 -7.46
N CYS A 671 28.77 18.11 -7.20
CA CYS A 671 28.08 17.25 -8.16
C CYS A 671 26.63 17.05 -7.72
N ILE A 672 25.73 16.71 -8.64
CA ILE A 672 24.34 16.34 -8.36
C ILE A 672 24.06 15.02 -9.11
N VAL A 673 24.08 13.90 -8.38
CA VAL A 673 24.00 12.55 -8.95
C VAL A 673 22.86 11.72 -8.34
N TRP A 674 22.46 10.65 -9.03
CA TRP A 674 21.49 9.67 -8.56
C TRP A 674 22.18 8.57 -7.74
N GLY A 675 22.01 8.62 -6.41
CA GLY A 675 22.69 7.70 -5.48
C GLY A 675 22.29 6.22 -5.64
N GLY A 676 21.18 5.93 -6.31
CA GLY A 676 20.74 4.56 -6.59
C GLY A 676 21.59 3.82 -7.62
N ALA A 677 22.47 4.51 -8.36
CA ALA A 677 23.42 3.91 -9.28
C ALA A 677 24.77 3.53 -8.63
N MET A 678 24.95 3.80 -7.32
CA MET A 678 26.28 3.90 -6.72
C MET A 678 26.57 2.92 -5.55
N GLU A 679 25.60 2.07 -5.19
CA GLU A 679 25.65 1.11 -4.07
C GLU A 679 26.08 1.68 -2.68
N LEU A 680 25.97 3.00 -2.53
CA LEU A 680 26.32 3.74 -1.32
C LEU A 680 25.43 3.30 -0.15
N ALA A 681 26.06 2.78 0.92
CA ALA A 681 25.37 2.18 2.06
C ALA A 681 24.42 1.02 1.68
N SER A 682 24.86 0.12 0.78
CA SER A 682 24.16 -1.12 0.37
C SER A 682 23.52 -1.92 1.53
N ALA A 683 24.15 -1.93 2.71
CA ALA A 683 23.58 -2.52 3.92
C ALA A 683 22.21 -1.93 4.33
N ASP A 684 22.04 -0.61 4.24
CA ASP A 684 20.76 0.05 4.53
C ASP A 684 19.71 -0.30 3.48
N ASP A 685 20.08 -0.50 2.22
CA ASP A 685 19.13 -0.94 1.18
C ASP A 685 18.70 -2.41 1.35
N LYS A 686 19.54 -3.28 1.94
CA LYS A 686 19.09 -4.61 2.39
C LYS A 686 18.13 -4.50 3.57
N LEU A 687 18.44 -3.67 4.58
CA LEU A 687 17.57 -3.44 5.74
C LEU A 687 16.22 -2.81 5.34
N ILE A 688 16.19 -1.82 4.42
CA ILE A 688 14.96 -1.21 3.90
C ILE A 688 14.05 -2.26 3.25
N LYS A 689 14.61 -3.17 2.42
CA LYS A 689 13.83 -4.23 1.75
C LYS A 689 13.13 -5.18 2.72
N LEU A 690 13.69 -5.38 3.92
CA LEU A 690 13.08 -6.17 4.99
C LEU A 690 12.10 -5.34 5.84
N ARG A 691 12.45 -4.08 6.15
CA ARG A 691 11.70 -3.24 7.10
C ARG A 691 10.44 -2.58 6.52
N ASP A 692 10.48 -2.17 5.24
CA ASP A 692 9.35 -1.51 4.56
C ASP A 692 8.10 -2.42 4.44
N PRO A 693 8.22 -3.72 4.09
CA PRO A 693 7.09 -4.66 4.11
C PRO A 693 6.48 -4.85 5.51
N LEU A 694 7.34 -4.94 6.53
CA LEU A 694 6.94 -5.17 7.93
C LEU A 694 6.38 -3.92 8.64
N ALA A 695 6.46 -2.75 7.99
CA ALA A 695 6.16 -1.43 8.57
C ALA A 695 7.02 -1.04 9.80
N LEU A 696 8.10 -1.79 10.07
CA LEU A 696 9.01 -1.53 11.19
C LEU A 696 10.02 -0.47 10.76
N ASP A 697 9.87 0.76 11.25
CA ASP A 697 10.87 1.82 11.08
C ASP A 697 11.37 2.26 12.47
N PRO A 698 12.21 1.44 13.16
CA PRO A 698 12.74 1.79 14.47
C PRO A 698 13.45 3.13 14.39
N GLU A 699 13.19 4.05 15.32
CA GLU A 699 13.69 5.42 15.20
C GLU A 699 15.22 5.48 15.12
N GLY A 700 15.93 4.62 15.87
CA GLY A 700 17.38 4.45 15.75
C GLY A 700 17.81 3.95 14.35
N MET A 701 17.11 2.99 13.76
CA MET A 701 17.37 2.55 12.39
C MET A 701 17.02 3.61 11.34
N LEU A 702 15.99 4.43 11.54
CA LEU A 702 15.66 5.56 10.67
C LEU A 702 16.75 6.65 10.72
N LEU A 703 17.20 7.02 11.92
CA LEU A 703 18.31 7.95 12.13
C LEU A 703 19.60 7.40 11.49
N ALA A 704 19.90 6.12 11.70
CA ALA A 704 21.07 5.46 11.13
C ALA A 704 20.99 5.35 9.59
N SER A 705 19.84 4.97 9.03
CA SER A 705 19.58 4.92 7.58
C SER A 705 19.83 6.28 6.92
N ILE A 706 19.26 7.35 7.49
CA ILE A 706 19.45 8.72 6.99
C ILE A 706 20.91 9.13 7.09
N LEU A 707 21.52 9.03 8.28
CA LEU A 707 22.87 9.54 8.53
C LEU A 707 23.96 8.69 7.89
N ALA A 708 23.79 7.37 7.76
CA ALA A 708 24.75 6.49 7.07
C ALA A 708 24.84 6.84 5.58
N LYS A 709 23.70 7.07 4.92
CA LYS A 709 23.68 7.55 3.53
C LYS A 709 24.21 8.98 3.34
N LYS A 710 24.48 9.71 4.43
CA LYS A 710 25.26 10.96 4.39
C LYS A 710 26.73 10.70 4.68
N ALA A 711 27.06 9.92 5.70
CA ALA A 711 28.44 9.53 6.03
C ALA A 711 29.15 8.76 4.91
N ALA A 712 28.42 7.95 4.13
CA ALA A 712 28.96 7.20 3.00
C ALA A 712 29.46 8.10 1.84
N VAL A 713 28.95 9.34 1.72
CA VAL A 713 29.51 10.36 0.81
C VAL A 713 30.56 11.26 1.49
N GLY A 714 30.88 10.97 2.75
CA GLY A 714 31.65 11.82 3.65
C GLY A 714 30.78 12.91 4.29
N ALA A 715 30.15 12.61 5.43
CA ALA A 715 29.40 13.59 6.21
C ALA A 715 30.15 14.08 7.47
N THR A 716 30.24 15.41 7.65
CA THR A 716 30.76 16.11 8.84
C THR A 716 30.02 17.43 9.14
N HIS A 717 29.31 18.05 8.18
CA HIS A 717 28.40 19.18 8.41
C HIS A 717 27.03 18.90 7.77
N VAL A 718 25.97 18.69 8.54
CA VAL A 718 24.69 18.22 8.01
C VAL A 718 23.57 19.21 8.31
N LEU A 719 23.08 19.89 7.27
CA LEU A 719 21.83 20.64 7.34
C LEU A 719 20.66 19.72 6.97
N ILE A 720 19.73 19.52 7.90
CA ILE A 720 18.50 18.75 7.67
C ILE A 720 17.34 19.75 7.50
N ASP A 721 16.77 19.82 6.30
CA ASP A 721 15.50 20.52 6.06
C ASP A 721 14.34 19.66 6.57
N ILE A 722 13.60 20.17 7.55
CA ILE A 722 12.30 19.62 7.97
C ILE A 722 11.23 20.65 7.61
N PRO A 723 10.56 20.50 6.45
CA PRO A 723 9.37 21.29 6.14
C PRO A 723 8.29 21.03 7.19
N LEU A 724 7.79 22.11 7.79
CA LEU A 724 6.61 22.18 8.64
C LEU A 724 5.47 22.80 7.85
N GLY A 725 4.29 22.20 7.95
CA GLY A 725 3.08 22.78 7.38
C GLY A 725 1.91 21.80 7.47
N LYS A 726 0.74 22.27 7.03
CA LYS A 726 -0.41 21.39 6.76
C LYS A 726 -0.11 20.39 5.64
N GLU A 727 0.96 20.55 4.86
CA GLU A 727 1.28 19.74 3.67
C GLU A 727 2.59 18.91 3.78
N THR A 728 3.11 18.65 5.00
CA THR A 728 4.50 18.14 5.16
C THR A 728 4.67 16.87 6.01
N LYS A 729 5.82 16.18 5.87
CA LYS A 729 6.12 14.94 6.60
C LYS A 729 6.10 15.07 8.13
N ILE A 730 6.48 16.22 8.68
CA ILE A 730 6.47 16.53 10.11
C ILE A 730 5.64 17.80 10.31
N LYS A 731 4.46 17.68 10.91
CA LYS A 731 3.46 18.76 10.98
C LYS A 731 3.50 19.60 12.26
N THR A 732 4.13 19.09 13.34
CA THR A 732 4.26 19.82 14.61
C THR A 732 5.72 20.16 14.92
N ARG A 733 5.96 21.39 15.38
CA ARG A 733 7.29 21.88 15.79
C ARG A 733 7.91 21.02 16.88
N THR A 734 7.11 20.56 17.84
CA THR A 734 7.53 19.67 18.95
C THR A 734 8.15 18.36 18.46
N ARG A 735 7.56 17.70 17.44
CA ARG A 735 8.13 16.48 16.85
C ARG A 735 9.43 16.77 16.08
N ALA A 736 9.49 17.91 15.39
CA ALA A 736 10.71 18.33 14.69
C ALA A 736 11.87 18.60 15.66
N LEU A 737 11.61 19.29 16.78
CA LEU A 737 12.59 19.53 17.85
C LEU A 737 13.06 18.24 18.54
N SER A 738 12.17 17.26 18.72
CA SER A 738 12.54 15.94 19.26
C SER A 738 13.50 15.20 18.31
N LEU A 739 13.19 15.18 17.01
CA LEU A 739 14.07 14.62 15.98
C LEU A 739 15.39 15.40 15.87
N GLU A 740 15.37 16.72 15.96
CA GLU A 740 16.58 17.56 15.96
C GLU A 740 17.54 17.19 17.08
N LYS A 741 17.06 17.05 18.32
CA LYS A 741 17.89 16.62 19.46
C LYS A 741 18.58 15.29 19.15
N LYS A 742 17.84 14.31 18.62
CA LYS A 742 18.36 12.97 18.31
C LYS A 742 19.34 12.97 17.12
N PHE A 743 19.04 13.71 16.05
CA PHE A 743 19.96 13.90 14.92
C PHE A 743 21.27 14.55 15.37
N LYS A 744 21.23 15.59 16.21
CA LYS A 744 22.44 16.21 16.79
C LYS A 744 23.24 15.24 17.64
N LEU A 745 22.56 14.44 18.46
CA LEU A 745 23.19 13.51 19.40
C LEU A 745 23.90 12.34 18.69
N VAL A 746 23.26 11.74 17.68
CA VAL A 746 23.87 10.70 16.83
C VAL A 746 24.96 11.33 15.94
N GLY A 747 24.71 12.52 15.40
CA GLY A 747 25.64 13.28 14.55
C GLY A 747 26.96 13.61 15.22
N LYS A 748 26.94 14.19 16.43
CA LYS A 748 28.15 14.52 17.21
C LYS A 748 29.05 13.29 17.35
N ASN A 749 28.46 12.14 17.66
CA ASN A 749 29.14 10.86 17.81
C ASN A 749 29.70 10.26 16.50
N LEU A 750 29.30 10.78 15.34
CA LEU A 750 29.81 10.42 14.01
C LEU A 750 30.88 11.40 13.51
N GLY A 751 31.26 12.42 14.28
CA GLY A 751 32.07 13.53 13.80
C GLY A 751 31.29 14.51 12.92
N MET A 752 29.97 14.58 13.07
CA MET A 752 29.10 15.50 12.34
C MET A 752 28.57 16.64 13.21
N ASN A 753 28.92 17.87 12.84
CA ASN A 753 28.17 19.07 13.16
C ASN A 753 26.80 18.99 12.45
N ILE A 754 25.70 18.82 13.18
CA ILE A 754 24.35 18.71 12.59
C ILE A 754 23.48 19.89 13.02
N ARG A 755 22.82 20.51 12.06
CA ARG A 755 21.86 21.60 12.25
C ARG A 755 20.56 21.23 11.56
N VAL A 756 19.44 21.49 12.21
CA VAL A 756 18.12 21.28 11.61
C VAL A 756 17.55 22.64 11.27
N MET A 757 17.04 22.78 10.05
CA MET A 757 16.25 23.94 9.65
C MET A 757 14.80 23.52 9.55
N LEU A 758 13.94 24.23 10.29
CA LEU A 758 12.50 24.17 10.09
C LEU A 758 12.17 25.15 8.97
N SER A 759 11.56 24.67 7.88
CA SER A 759 11.08 25.50 6.78
C SER A 759 9.56 25.47 6.69
N ASP A 760 8.98 26.45 5.99
CA ASP A 760 7.58 26.35 5.61
C ASP A 760 7.40 25.34 4.46
N GLY A 761 6.19 24.81 4.36
CA GLY A 761 5.72 23.87 3.36
C GLY A 761 4.20 23.80 3.36
N LYS A 762 3.53 24.96 3.40
CA LYS A 762 2.11 25.09 3.01
C LYS A 762 1.97 25.05 1.49
N GLU A 763 2.68 25.93 0.80
CA GLU A 763 2.64 26.08 -0.67
C GLU A 763 3.85 25.41 -1.37
N PRO A 764 3.80 25.21 -2.70
CA PRO A 764 4.92 24.73 -3.49
C PRO A 764 6.06 25.75 -3.53
N ILE A 765 7.30 25.28 -3.44
CA ILE A 765 8.47 26.15 -3.41
C ILE A 765 8.96 26.40 -4.84
N GLY A 766 8.95 27.65 -5.27
CA GLY A 766 9.37 28.14 -6.58
C GLY A 766 8.34 27.97 -7.70
N ASN A 767 8.46 28.83 -8.71
CA ASN A 767 7.55 28.89 -9.84
C ASN A 767 7.50 27.60 -10.69
N GLY A 768 8.65 26.93 -10.89
CA GLY A 768 8.78 25.79 -11.80
C GLY A 768 8.58 24.44 -11.11
N ILE A 769 7.76 23.56 -11.68
CA ILE A 769 7.35 22.29 -11.07
C ILE A 769 7.32 21.17 -12.12
N GLY A 770 8.12 20.12 -11.93
CA GLY A 770 8.46 19.14 -12.97
C GLY A 770 9.81 19.44 -13.64
N PRO A 771 10.49 18.46 -14.27
CA PRO A 771 11.94 18.50 -14.48
C PRO A 771 12.47 19.73 -15.25
N ILE A 772 11.98 19.98 -16.47
CA ILE A 772 12.46 21.11 -17.30
C ILE A 772 12.14 22.47 -16.66
N LEU A 773 10.95 22.61 -16.06
CA LEU A 773 10.50 23.89 -15.51
C LEU A 773 11.24 24.25 -14.21
N GLU A 774 11.47 23.25 -13.35
CA GLU A 774 12.35 23.41 -12.18
C GLU A 774 13.76 23.82 -12.61
N ALA A 775 14.38 23.08 -13.55
CA ALA A 775 15.71 23.39 -14.07
C ALA A 775 15.81 24.82 -14.66
N LYS A 776 14.80 25.24 -15.44
CA LYS A 776 14.70 26.60 -16.00
C LYS A 776 14.69 27.67 -14.90
N THR A 777 13.90 27.48 -13.83
CA THR A 777 13.88 28.42 -12.70
C THR A 777 15.15 28.43 -11.86
N ILE A 778 15.85 27.31 -11.78
CA ILE A 778 17.17 27.22 -11.12
C ILE A 778 18.19 28.05 -11.90
N LEU A 779 18.27 27.90 -13.22
CA LEU A 779 19.16 28.70 -14.07
C LEU A 779 18.83 30.19 -13.97
N TRP A 780 17.56 30.60 -14.08
CA TRP A 780 17.14 31.99 -13.84
C TRP A 780 17.57 32.55 -12.47
N THR A 781 17.52 31.73 -11.42
CA THR A 781 17.93 32.16 -10.07
C THR A 781 19.44 32.37 -9.96
N LEU A 782 20.23 31.50 -10.60
CA LEU A 782 21.70 31.60 -10.67
C LEU A 782 22.15 32.78 -11.55
N MET A 783 21.51 32.97 -12.70
CA MET A 783 21.79 34.06 -13.65
C MET A 783 21.24 35.43 -13.23
N ARG A 784 20.63 35.53 -12.03
CA ARG A 784 20.03 36.76 -11.48
C ARG A 784 18.92 37.38 -12.35
N ASP A 785 18.29 36.56 -13.18
CA ASP A 785 17.19 36.92 -14.07
C ASP A 785 16.00 37.51 -13.27
N PRO A 786 15.32 38.57 -13.76
CA PRO A 786 14.13 39.13 -13.11
C PRO A 786 13.02 38.10 -12.85
N ARG A 787 12.88 37.08 -13.71
CA ARG A 787 11.85 36.02 -13.68
C ARG A 787 12.06 34.95 -12.58
N ARG A 788 13.05 35.12 -11.69
CA ARG A 788 13.45 34.09 -10.72
C ARG A 788 12.51 33.95 -9.50
N PRO A 789 12.25 32.72 -9.02
CA PRO A 789 11.50 32.46 -7.80
C PRO A 789 12.18 33.05 -6.54
N ARG A 790 11.53 34.01 -5.89
CA ARG A 790 12.07 34.72 -4.72
C ARG A 790 11.95 33.94 -3.41
N ASP A 791 11.00 33.03 -3.30
CA ASP A 791 10.88 32.08 -2.19
C ASP A 791 11.98 31.00 -2.24
N LEU A 792 12.25 30.43 -3.42
CA LEU A 792 13.32 29.48 -3.69
C LEU A 792 14.69 30.15 -3.51
N GLU A 793 14.87 31.39 -4.00
CA GLU A 793 16.04 32.22 -3.72
C GLU A 793 16.23 32.37 -2.21
N ARG A 794 15.24 32.88 -1.46
CA ARG A 794 15.32 33.07 0.00
C ARG A 794 15.62 31.77 0.75
N LYS A 795 14.98 30.65 0.41
CA LYS A 795 15.20 29.36 1.08
C LYS A 795 16.59 28.80 0.75
N ALA A 796 17.04 28.86 -0.50
CA ALA A 796 18.37 28.42 -0.89
C ALA A 796 19.47 29.28 -0.25
N VAL A 797 19.30 30.62 -0.25
CA VAL A 797 20.19 31.57 0.43
C VAL A 797 20.26 31.26 1.93
N LYS A 798 19.13 31.04 2.60
CA LYS A 798 19.09 30.67 4.03
C LYS A 798 19.81 29.34 4.28
N MET A 799 19.56 28.31 3.47
CA MET A 799 20.23 27.01 3.61
C MET A 799 21.74 27.09 3.35
N ALA A 800 22.18 27.83 2.34
CA ALA A 800 23.60 28.06 2.07
C ALA A 800 24.27 28.90 3.18
N THR A 801 23.58 29.92 3.69
CA THR A 801 24.05 30.74 4.83
C THR A 801 24.29 29.85 6.06
N LEU A 802 23.31 29.00 6.42
CA LEU A 802 23.41 28.07 7.54
C LEU A 802 24.55 27.06 7.36
N LEU A 803 24.83 26.62 6.13
CA LEU A 803 25.94 25.72 5.82
C LEU A 803 27.31 26.40 5.90
N LEU A 804 27.43 27.66 5.44
CA LEU A 804 28.67 28.44 5.58
C LEU A 804 28.94 28.83 7.04
N GLU A 805 27.92 29.21 7.81
CA GLU A 805 28.04 29.39 9.27
C GLU A 805 28.56 28.12 9.97
N MET A 806 28.07 26.94 9.56
CA MET A 806 28.48 25.66 10.16
C MET A 806 29.95 25.31 9.93
N VAL A 807 30.58 25.83 8.88
CA VAL A 807 32.02 25.66 8.58
C VAL A 807 32.88 26.87 9.01
N GLY A 808 32.34 27.77 9.83
CA GLY A 808 33.07 28.87 10.46
C GLY A 808 33.17 30.17 9.64
N GLU A 809 32.42 30.30 8.54
CA GLU A 809 32.49 31.48 7.68
C GLU A 809 31.95 32.75 8.39
N LYS A 810 32.83 33.71 8.67
CA LYS A 810 32.43 35.04 9.17
C LYS A 810 31.69 35.80 8.06
N LYS A 811 30.58 36.47 8.41
CA LYS A 811 29.68 37.16 7.46
C LYS A 811 29.10 36.24 6.36
N ALA A 812 28.89 34.95 6.67
CA ALA A 812 28.39 33.90 5.77
C ALA A 812 27.25 34.33 4.83
N HIS A 813 26.25 35.07 5.34
CA HIS A 813 25.12 35.55 4.55
C HIS A 813 25.55 36.50 3.43
N GLN A 814 26.44 37.45 3.73
CA GLN A 814 26.96 38.39 2.74
C GLN A 814 27.76 37.65 1.66
N LYS A 815 28.54 36.62 2.03
CA LYS A 815 29.29 35.80 1.06
C LYS A 815 28.36 35.06 0.10
N VAL A 816 27.27 34.46 0.60
CA VAL A 816 26.22 33.84 -0.25
C VAL A 816 25.57 34.85 -1.19
N ILE A 817 25.23 36.05 -0.70
CA ILE A 817 24.63 37.11 -1.52
C ILE A 817 25.61 37.62 -2.57
N ASN A 818 26.89 37.78 -2.24
CA ASN A 818 27.93 38.19 -3.18
C ASN A 818 28.12 37.14 -4.28
N ILE A 819 28.31 35.86 -3.93
CA ILE A 819 28.49 34.73 -4.87
C ILE A 819 27.31 34.54 -5.84
N LEU A 820 26.10 34.94 -5.42
CA LEU A 820 24.95 35.03 -6.32
C LEU A 820 25.02 36.29 -7.20
N LYS A 821 25.25 37.48 -6.63
CA LYS A 821 25.31 38.75 -7.37
C LYS A 821 26.43 38.79 -8.42
N SER A 822 27.57 38.17 -8.15
CA SER A 822 28.74 38.08 -9.04
C SER A 822 28.57 37.10 -10.20
N GLY A 823 27.55 36.24 -10.17
CA GLY A 823 27.39 35.14 -11.11
C GLY A 823 28.35 33.96 -10.88
N GLU A 824 29.17 33.96 -9.83
CA GLU A 824 30.09 32.85 -9.52
C GLU A 824 29.34 31.53 -9.31
N ALA A 825 28.16 31.56 -8.68
CA ALA A 825 27.30 30.38 -8.58
C ALA A 825 26.81 29.88 -9.96
N TYR A 826 26.53 30.77 -10.92
CA TYR A 826 26.16 30.34 -12.27
C TYR A 826 27.37 29.71 -12.98
N LYS A 827 28.54 30.36 -12.95
CA LYS A 827 29.80 29.81 -13.49
C LYS A 827 30.11 28.43 -12.91
N LYS A 828 29.97 28.27 -11.59
CA LYS A 828 30.19 26.98 -10.91
C LYS A 828 29.17 25.90 -11.30
N MET A 829 27.92 26.28 -11.59
CA MET A 829 26.95 25.33 -12.16
C MET A 829 27.36 24.90 -13.58
N LYS A 830 27.84 25.80 -14.45
CA LYS A 830 28.37 25.43 -15.78
C LYS A 830 29.51 24.40 -15.65
N GLU A 831 30.46 24.64 -14.75
CA GLU A 831 31.58 23.71 -14.48
C GLU A 831 31.09 22.32 -14.02
N ILE A 832 30.09 22.26 -13.15
CA ILE A 832 29.51 20.99 -12.65
C ILE A 832 28.76 20.25 -13.77
N ILE A 833 28.04 20.97 -14.63
CA ILE A 833 27.34 20.41 -15.80
C ILE A 833 28.34 19.79 -16.79
N GLU A 834 29.37 20.56 -17.18
CA GLU A 834 30.47 20.08 -18.05
C GLU A 834 31.14 18.83 -17.46
N ALA A 835 31.53 18.87 -16.19
CA ALA A 835 32.20 17.76 -15.54
C ALA A 835 31.30 16.50 -15.44
N GLN A 836 29.98 16.67 -15.35
CA GLN A 836 29.02 15.55 -15.41
C GLN A 836 28.71 15.08 -16.84
N GLY A 837 29.25 15.72 -17.89
CA GLY A 837 29.01 15.36 -19.29
C GLY A 837 27.72 15.93 -19.88
N GLY A 838 27.23 17.06 -19.36
CA GLY A 838 26.23 17.90 -20.01
C GLY A 838 26.86 19.12 -20.72
N ASP A 839 26.08 19.84 -21.52
CA ASP A 839 26.55 21.08 -22.15
C ASP A 839 26.60 22.22 -21.11
N PRO A 840 27.79 22.78 -20.78
CA PRO A 840 27.87 23.92 -19.87
C PRO A 840 27.11 25.15 -20.37
N ASN A 841 26.95 25.34 -21.68
CA ASN A 841 26.41 26.57 -22.28
C ASN A 841 24.88 26.62 -22.33
N ILE A 842 24.20 25.55 -21.92
CA ILE A 842 22.74 25.44 -21.87
C ILE A 842 22.12 26.62 -21.11
N LYS A 843 21.21 27.33 -21.78
CA LYS A 843 20.50 28.51 -21.28
C LYS A 843 19.12 28.11 -20.77
N PRO A 844 18.49 28.93 -19.89
CA PRO A 844 17.09 28.75 -19.55
C PRO A 844 16.21 28.67 -20.80
N GLU A 845 16.51 29.45 -21.84
CA GLU A 845 15.75 29.55 -23.08
C GLU A 845 15.69 28.21 -23.84
N ASP A 846 16.82 27.50 -23.94
CA ASP A 846 16.95 26.18 -24.60
C ASP A 846 16.12 25.08 -23.91
N LEU A 847 15.78 25.27 -22.64
CA LEU A 847 14.88 24.39 -21.88
C LEU A 847 13.42 24.60 -22.28
N VAL A 848 13.07 24.14 -23.48
CA VAL A 848 11.73 24.21 -24.07
C VAL A 848 10.78 23.25 -23.33
N PRO A 849 9.71 23.74 -22.66
CA PRO A 849 8.70 22.88 -22.04
C PRO A 849 7.76 22.26 -23.10
N GLY A 850 6.99 21.25 -22.69
CA GLY A 850 6.22 20.42 -23.60
C GLY A 850 5.26 21.22 -24.51
N PRO A 851 5.14 20.86 -25.81
CA PRO A 851 4.56 21.71 -26.85
C PRO A 851 3.08 22.04 -26.63
N PHE A 852 2.37 21.25 -25.82
CA PHE A 852 0.98 21.52 -25.48
C PHE A 852 0.90 22.20 -24.11
N LYS A 853 0.59 23.50 -24.13
CA LYS A 853 0.45 24.36 -22.94
C LYS A 853 -0.97 24.90 -22.77
N TYR A 854 -1.33 25.23 -21.54
CA TYR A 854 -2.55 25.98 -21.19
C TYR A 854 -2.29 26.88 -19.99
N THR A 855 -2.66 28.15 -20.12
CA THR A 855 -2.54 29.14 -19.06
C THR A 855 -3.89 29.34 -18.37
N TYR A 856 -3.93 29.15 -17.05
CA TYR A 856 -5.06 29.57 -16.23
C TYR A 856 -4.88 31.03 -15.82
N ARG A 857 -5.94 31.83 -16.01
CA ARG A 857 -6.02 33.25 -15.68
C ARG A 857 -7.01 33.47 -14.53
N ALA A 858 -6.84 34.55 -13.78
CA ALA A 858 -7.68 34.87 -12.64
C ALA A 858 -9.12 35.24 -13.06
N PRO A 859 -10.16 34.63 -12.47
CA PRO A 859 -11.55 34.91 -12.85
C PRO A 859 -12.06 36.27 -12.33
N ARG A 860 -11.35 36.88 -11.39
CA ARG A 860 -11.62 38.19 -10.78
C ARG A 860 -10.32 38.83 -10.30
N THR A 861 -10.34 40.14 -10.11
CA THR A 861 -9.33 40.84 -9.30
C THR A 861 -9.47 40.41 -7.84
N GLY A 862 -8.35 40.26 -7.14
CA GLY A 862 -8.31 39.80 -5.75
C GLY A 862 -6.89 39.40 -5.32
N HIS A 863 -6.78 38.46 -4.38
CA HIS A 863 -5.49 37.91 -3.91
C HIS A 863 -5.50 36.38 -3.87
N ILE A 864 -4.33 35.74 -4.02
CA ILE A 864 -4.20 34.29 -3.89
C ILE A 864 -4.28 33.91 -2.40
N ALA A 865 -5.31 33.15 -2.03
CA ALA A 865 -5.59 32.82 -0.63
C ALA A 865 -5.04 31.45 -0.17
N ASN A 866 -4.66 30.58 -1.10
CA ASN A 866 -4.11 29.24 -0.85
C ASN A 866 -3.52 28.64 -2.14
N ILE A 867 -2.37 27.95 -2.06
CA ILE A 867 -1.86 27.06 -3.13
C ILE A 867 -1.59 25.65 -2.59
N ASP A 868 -2.48 24.71 -2.93
CA ASP A 868 -2.48 23.32 -2.47
C ASP A 868 -1.35 22.49 -3.13
N CYS A 869 -0.38 22.08 -2.31
CA CYS A 869 0.74 21.21 -2.67
C CYS A 869 0.31 19.86 -3.28
N ILE A 870 -0.68 19.18 -2.70
CA ILE A 870 -1.27 17.95 -3.25
C ILE A 870 -1.83 18.18 -4.65
N SER A 871 -2.55 19.29 -4.87
CA SER A 871 -3.22 19.61 -6.13
C SER A 871 -2.22 19.90 -7.24
N VAL A 872 -1.25 20.77 -6.93
CA VAL A 872 -0.07 21.07 -7.74
C VAL A 872 0.67 19.78 -8.13
N ARG A 873 0.96 18.91 -7.15
CA ARG A 873 1.65 17.63 -7.37
C ARG A 873 0.89 16.71 -8.31
N LYS A 874 -0.44 16.60 -8.13
CA LYS A 874 -1.33 15.79 -8.97
C LYS A 874 -1.43 16.36 -10.40
N MET A 875 -1.53 17.68 -10.56
CA MET A 875 -1.56 18.35 -11.88
C MET A 875 -0.32 18.07 -12.72
N ALA A 876 0.88 18.34 -12.18
CA ALA A 876 2.13 18.16 -12.92
C ALA A 876 2.42 16.67 -13.25
N ARG A 877 2.12 15.74 -12.32
CA ARG A 877 2.24 14.29 -12.59
C ARG A 877 1.26 13.80 -13.67
N ALA A 878 0.03 14.31 -13.67
CA ALA A 878 -0.94 13.99 -14.70
C ALA A 878 -0.61 14.59 -16.08
N ALA A 879 0.16 15.67 -16.13
CA ALA A 879 0.70 16.22 -17.37
C ALA A 879 1.87 15.41 -17.94
N GLY A 880 2.53 14.56 -17.13
CA GLY A 880 3.57 13.62 -17.56
C GLY A 880 4.77 13.47 -16.61
N ALA A 881 4.97 14.44 -15.71
CA ALA A 881 6.17 14.53 -14.89
C ALA A 881 6.28 13.39 -13.85
N PRO A 882 7.47 12.85 -13.54
CA PRO A 882 8.79 13.16 -14.12
C PRO A 882 9.15 12.37 -15.39
N LYS A 883 8.28 11.46 -15.86
CA LYS A 883 8.61 10.55 -16.98
C LYS A 883 8.79 11.31 -18.29
N ASP A 884 7.86 12.21 -18.56
CA ASP A 884 8.00 13.22 -19.61
C ASP A 884 8.69 14.44 -18.96
N LYS A 885 9.97 14.69 -19.30
CA LYS A 885 10.77 15.74 -18.64
C LYS A 885 10.30 17.16 -18.96
N ASP A 886 9.69 17.32 -20.12
CA ASP A 886 9.11 18.54 -20.68
C ASP A 886 7.74 18.89 -20.06
N ALA A 887 7.09 17.91 -19.42
CA ALA A 887 5.82 18.11 -18.73
C ALA A 887 6.00 18.71 -17.33
N GLY A 888 5.02 19.51 -16.91
CA GLY A 888 5.02 20.13 -15.60
C GLY A 888 4.07 21.32 -15.49
N MET A 889 4.28 22.16 -14.49
CA MET A 889 3.53 23.39 -14.27
C MET A 889 4.46 24.55 -13.93
N PHE A 890 4.09 25.75 -14.35
CA PHE A 890 4.76 27.00 -14.02
C PHE A 890 3.77 27.95 -13.34
N LEU A 891 4.04 28.36 -12.09
CA LEU A 891 3.26 29.35 -11.35
C LEU A 891 3.75 30.77 -11.70
N TYR A 892 2.82 31.72 -11.81
CA TYR A 892 3.12 33.16 -11.93
C TYR A 892 2.77 33.95 -10.65
N LYS A 893 1.99 33.35 -9.75
CA LYS A 893 1.55 33.94 -8.48
C LYS A 893 1.71 32.95 -7.32
N HIS A 894 2.07 33.46 -6.16
CA HIS A 894 2.24 32.74 -4.89
C HIS A 894 1.17 33.13 -3.84
N GLU A 895 1.10 32.39 -2.72
CA GLU A 895 0.12 32.66 -1.65
C GLU A 895 0.33 34.08 -1.06
N GLY A 896 -0.76 34.84 -0.92
CA GLY A 896 -0.77 36.24 -0.48
C GLY A 896 -0.58 37.28 -1.59
N GLU A 897 -0.19 36.91 -2.80
CA GLU A 897 0.02 37.88 -3.89
C GLU A 897 -1.30 38.39 -4.49
N SER A 898 -1.35 39.69 -4.82
CA SER A 898 -2.47 40.30 -5.53
C SER A 898 -2.47 39.90 -7.01
N VAL A 899 -3.65 39.76 -7.59
CA VAL A 899 -3.87 39.35 -8.97
C VAL A 899 -5.03 40.13 -9.59
N LEU A 900 -4.86 40.66 -10.80
CA LEU A 900 -5.93 41.32 -11.55
C LEU A 900 -6.78 40.30 -12.30
N LYS A 901 -8.05 40.64 -12.59
CA LYS A 901 -8.90 39.85 -13.49
C LYS A 901 -8.16 39.59 -14.81
N ASP A 902 -8.26 38.35 -15.29
CA ASP A 902 -7.62 37.83 -16.51
C ASP A 902 -6.07 37.81 -16.49
N GLU A 903 -5.41 38.17 -15.38
CA GLU A 903 -3.95 37.98 -15.20
C GLU A 903 -3.60 36.48 -15.05
N PRO A 904 -2.49 35.98 -15.65
CA PRO A 904 -2.11 34.57 -15.54
C PRO A 904 -1.69 34.17 -14.11
N ILE A 905 -2.20 33.03 -13.65
CA ILE A 905 -1.87 32.42 -12.34
C ILE A 905 -0.90 31.24 -12.52
N PHE A 906 -1.13 30.38 -13.51
CA PHE A 906 -0.19 29.31 -13.87
C PHE A 906 -0.31 28.87 -15.33
N THR A 907 0.75 28.30 -15.90
CA THR A 907 0.72 27.56 -17.17
C THR A 907 1.07 26.10 -16.92
N LEU A 908 0.22 25.18 -17.36
CA LEU A 908 0.48 23.73 -17.37
C LEU A 908 1.02 23.33 -18.75
N TYR A 909 2.07 22.50 -18.77
CA TYR A 909 2.76 22.03 -19.97
C TYR A 909 2.76 20.50 -20.02
N ALA A 910 2.61 19.91 -21.21
CA ALA A 910 2.64 18.47 -21.41
C ALA A 910 3.14 18.07 -22.80
N HIS A 911 3.73 16.87 -22.87
CA HIS A 911 4.22 16.29 -24.12
C HIS A 911 3.11 16.00 -25.16
N SER A 912 1.87 15.73 -24.73
CA SER A 912 0.74 15.46 -25.64
C SER A 912 -0.53 16.21 -25.25
N LYS A 913 -1.37 16.50 -26.26
CA LYS A 913 -2.72 17.10 -26.05
C LYS A 913 -3.56 16.30 -25.06
N GLU A 914 -3.39 14.98 -25.03
CA GLU A 914 -4.08 14.08 -24.10
C GLU A 914 -3.60 14.26 -22.66
N LYS A 915 -2.28 14.27 -22.44
CA LYS A 915 -1.68 14.49 -21.12
C LYS A 915 -1.99 15.91 -20.60
N LEU A 916 -2.00 16.93 -21.48
CA LEU A 916 -2.47 18.27 -21.13
C LEU A 916 -3.95 18.22 -20.68
N ARG A 917 -4.84 17.60 -21.48
CA ARG A 917 -6.26 17.39 -21.10
C ARG A 917 -6.40 16.54 -19.82
N PHE A 918 -5.42 15.71 -19.47
CA PHE A 918 -5.39 14.88 -18.26
C PHE A 918 -4.96 15.69 -17.01
N GLY A 919 -3.95 16.55 -17.11
CA GLY A 919 -3.54 17.48 -16.05
C GLY A 919 -4.52 18.66 -15.86
N LEU A 920 -5.01 19.26 -16.95
CA LEU A 920 -6.16 20.17 -16.92
C LEU A 920 -7.46 19.48 -16.52
N SER A 921 -7.49 18.14 -16.56
CA SER A 921 -8.46 17.43 -15.75
C SER A 921 -8.15 17.74 -14.27
N MET A 922 -7.08 17.20 -13.65
CA MET A 922 -6.78 17.37 -12.21
C MET A 922 -7.23 18.70 -11.60
N PHE A 923 -6.87 19.84 -12.19
CA PHE A 923 -7.29 21.17 -11.75
C PHE A 923 -8.81 21.31 -11.44
N LYS A 924 -9.71 21.18 -12.43
CA LYS A 924 -11.16 21.50 -12.25
C LYS A 924 -12.00 20.43 -11.49
N ARG A 925 -11.48 19.86 -10.39
CA ARG A 925 -12.20 19.14 -9.32
C ARG A 925 -11.44 19.20 -7.99
N LEU A 926 -10.10 19.24 -8.05
CA LEU A 926 -9.26 19.59 -6.89
C LEU A 926 -9.41 21.07 -6.51
N GLY A 927 -9.50 21.96 -7.51
CA GLY A 927 -9.24 23.38 -7.30
C GLY A 927 -7.77 23.56 -6.95
N GLY A 928 -7.51 23.99 -5.72
CA GLY A 928 -6.16 24.05 -5.16
C GLY A 928 -5.38 25.33 -5.47
N ILE A 929 -5.98 26.29 -6.18
CA ILE A 929 -5.55 27.69 -6.16
C ILE A 929 -6.81 28.54 -6.03
N GLU A 930 -6.88 29.35 -4.97
CA GLU A 930 -8.06 30.13 -4.59
C GLU A 930 -7.77 31.63 -4.75
N VAL A 931 -8.62 32.36 -5.47
CA VAL A 931 -8.55 33.83 -5.58
C VAL A 931 -9.68 34.44 -4.77
N ARG A 932 -9.35 35.29 -3.80
CA ARG A 932 -10.31 36.03 -2.95
C ARG A 932 -10.44 37.48 -3.39
#